data_AF-A0A8T4EBG5-F1
#
_entry.id   AF-A0A8T4EBG5-F1
#
_cell.length_a   1.000
_cell.length_b   1.000
_cell.length_c   1.000
_cell.angle_alpha   90.00
_cell.angle_beta   90.00
_cell.angle_gamma   90.00
#
_symmetry.space_group_name_H-M   'P 1'
#
loop_
_entity.id
_entity.type
_entity.pdbx_description
1 polymer ?
#
loop_
_entity_poly.entity_id
_entity_poly.type
_entity_poly.pdbx_seq_one_letter_code
_entity_poly.pdbx_strand_id
1 'polypeptide(L)'
;MLYRSYFTPRLIGGIPRYVIAIENAGAIIDASCVSLNSTLKNLGFQDICGFDRIWDLTDILTLLLRSPFSSADRRAAAATVMSELKIDVIELHELLENIARDLEALQSIPPDPRPGLNMTGTISAALLTSAFLTAKFYDIERENLAIMRLAALVYFLGLNDSAQIDYQLLLKRVRMLFDQILPDPLIEQTVDMLKSDGNETDVQRAIREIVRYLQSYKSSRTSICKILKWKVEDFESQAAWKKLSIGDYEEVTKALAINEYEPRPVNGNTGDLEIILADVSGIQHFIENTDRLSQMKGASSLIDGYMKNDPSLTEAGYPSLYTILREHRIPLEACITSGGGNFIVIVHHTVSKDLCTHLVSGFSKITRHVKLVLSTTSFTLDDDAGSFLDHLENAKISSTLNKNDLTTLQQSEFYYGIEKRCDSCRTEPASKIIGIGTKTRSYCGDCSRLLDYGNQFSFKRVYDSSSSFRPAGESITKMLWQEFSDGIMDYIAGNTGTAISVGKQELAMIKADANLAGAYIAKVPNLLAMIEKNILLTEILERAVTESMDWLVDTVKQHATDQLNEEMGINLANNLRLQLDLGTLYVGGDDLLVLTPSVFALQFVIKLGDLFHTYMGKTISLSCSIISFPPDYPIRFILAASESLLGYCKATSRSRILSGVIPKIVIDYERISGNLSAPQEIARVHEAWRHQGTSQRPLFLESLKNDILLSICQQDESSQLAENLVKISLEHLLVNQGLAKDLPTRLKDFSLACLEPLERMKLPTQGTGPDIAANKAEGVSFTVYLVGRQEVKTRSSEIYKRIGLLILGDEHGRSGVLDAATLTKMMMGGT
;
A
#
# COMPACT_ATOMS: atom_id res chain seq x y z
N MET A 1 12.92 -23.52 3.07
CA MET A 1 11.67 -22.87 2.61
C MET A 1 11.72 -21.35 2.77
N LEU A 2 12.25 -20.81 3.87
CA LEU A 2 12.67 -19.39 4.04
C LEU A 2 13.67 -18.85 2.99
N TYR A 3 14.05 -19.65 1.99
CA TYR A 3 15.18 -19.40 1.12
C TYR A 3 14.79 -19.07 -0.33
N ARG A 4 13.68 -19.63 -0.85
CA ARG A 4 13.15 -19.19 -2.16
C ARG A 4 12.60 -17.77 -2.12
N SER A 5 12.32 -17.30 -0.90
CA SER A 5 11.56 -16.12 -0.52
C SER A 5 12.31 -14.79 -0.59
N TYR A 6 13.62 -14.77 -0.31
CA TYR A 6 14.39 -13.52 -0.33
C TYR A 6 14.69 -12.98 -1.74
N PHE A 7 14.49 -13.80 -2.78
CA PHE A 7 15.11 -13.59 -4.09
C PHE A 7 14.12 -13.72 -5.27
N THR A 8 12.86 -14.10 -5.03
CA THR A 8 11.94 -14.47 -6.13
C THR A 8 11.50 -13.33 -7.05
N PRO A 9 11.20 -12.11 -6.58
CA PRO A 9 10.67 -11.09 -7.49
C PRO A 9 11.69 -10.63 -8.54
N ARG A 10 12.99 -10.62 -8.21
CA ARG A 10 14.05 -10.12 -9.12
C ARG A 10 14.93 -11.21 -9.75
N LEU A 11 15.19 -12.36 -9.11
CA LEU A 11 16.19 -13.32 -9.61
C LEU A 11 15.64 -14.46 -10.50
N ILE A 12 14.37 -14.87 -10.38
CA ILE A 12 13.86 -16.02 -11.16
C ILE A 12 13.69 -15.70 -12.67
N GLY A 13 13.61 -14.41 -13.05
CA GLY A 13 13.71 -13.98 -14.45
C GLY A 13 15.09 -13.44 -14.87
N GLY A 14 16.01 -13.23 -13.92
CA GLY A 14 17.14 -12.32 -14.09
C GLY A 14 18.52 -12.97 -14.27
N ILE A 15 18.77 -14.17 -13.74
CA ILE A 15 20.13 -14.72 -13.74
C ILE A 15 20.61 -15.10 -15.17
N PRO A 16 19.81 -15.74 -16.03
CA PRO A 16 20.19 -15.93 -17.44
C PRO A 16 20.22 -14.61 -18.21
N ARG A 17 19.43 -13.61 -17.77
CA ARG A 17 19.45 -12.25 -18.32
C ARG A 17 20.64 -11.44 -17.85
N TYR A 18 21.37 -11.77 -16.80
CA TYR A 18 22.43 -10.92 -16.26
C TYR A 18 23.68 -10.86 -17.14
N VAL A 19 24.13 -12.02 -17.66
CA VAL A 19 25.23 -12.09 -18.63
C VAL A 19 24.78 -11.60 -20.01
N ILE A 20 23.51 -11.81 -20.35
CA ILE A 20 22.90 -11.39 -21.63
C ILE A 20 22.51 -9.89 -21.64
N ALA A 21 22.18 -9.28 -20.49
CA ALA A 21 21.72 -7.88 -20.38
C ALA A 21 22.88 -6.90 -20.36
N ILE A 22 24.09 -7.30 -19.93
CA ILE A 22 25.27 -6.44 -20.09
C ILE A 22 25.62 -6.30 -21.59
N GLU A 23 25.40 -7.33 -22.39
CA GLU A 23 25.61 -7.31 -23.85
C GLU A 23 24.40 -6.74 -24.62
N ASN A 24 23.16 -6.98 -24.17
CA ASN A 24 21.93 -6.51 -24.82
C ASN A 24 21.41 -5.15 -24.33
N ALA A 25 21.79 -4.65 -23.15
CA ALA A 25 21.39 -3.30 -22.73
C ALA A 25 21.96 -2.26 -23.70
N GLY A 26 23.19 -2.45 -24.19
CA GLY A 26 23.74 -1.61 -25.26
C GLY A 26 22.87 -1.59 -26.52
N ALA A 27 22.41 -2.77 -26.97
CA ALA A 27 21.62 -2.91 -28.19
C ALA A 27 20.14 -2.47 -28.04
N ILE A 28 19.53 -2.67 -26.88
CA ILE A 28 18.16 -2.25 -26.56
C ILE A 28 18.09 -0.72 -26.41
N ILE A 29 19.10 -0.11 -25.80
CA ILE A 29 19.22 1.34 -25.68
C ILE A 29 19.52 1.96 -27.07
N ASP A 30 20.41 1.35 -27.87
CA ASP A 30 20.73 1.83 -29.24
C ASP A 30 19.48 1.87 -30.17
N ALA A 31 18.57 0.89 -30.08
CA ALA A 31 17.35 0.85 -30.89
C ALA A 31 16.29 1.89 -30.47
N SER A 32 16.16 2.14 -29.16
CA SER A 32 15.22 3.14 -28.62
C SER A 32 15.69 4.58 -28.88
N CYS A 33 17.00 4.84 -28.86
CA CYS A 33 17.58 6.17 -29.09
C CYS A 33 17.43 6.70 -30.53
N VAL A 34 17.39 5.82 -31.55
CA VAL A 34 17.26 6.25 -32.97
C VAL A 34 15.87 6.81 -33.29
N SER A 35 14.81 6.21 -32.74
CA SER A 35 13.43 6.71 -32.87
C SER A 35 13.22 8.05 -32.15
N LEU A 36 14.00 8.29 -31.10
CA LEU A 36 13.89 9.42 -30.19
C LEU A 36 14.49 10.72 -30.77
N ASN A 37 15.58 10.58 -31.55
CA ASN A 37 16.32 11.69 -32.15
C ASN A 37 15.54 12.40 -33.28
N SER A 38 14.68 11.67 -34.01
CA SER A 38 13.80 12.27 -35.02
C SER A 38 12.67 13.11 -34.42
N THR A 39 12.15 12.70 -33.26
CA THR A 39 10.98 13.32 -32.62
C THR A 39 11.34 14.66 -31.99
N LEU A 40 12.45 14.74 -31.26
CA LEU A 40 12.86 15.98 -30.57
C LEU A 40 13.35 17.09 -31.51
N LYS A 41 13.92 16.73 -32.66
CA LYS A 41 14.23 17.71 -33.73
C LYS A 41 12.97 18.34 -34.31
N ASN A 42 11.84 17.63 -34.29
CA ASN A 42 10.56 18.16 -34.75
C ASN A 42 9.87 19.07 -33.71
N LEU A 43 10.23 18.94 -32.42
CA LEU A 43 9.68 19.73 -31.30
C LEU A 43 10.36 21.08 -31.05
N GLY A 44 11.38 21.47 -31.82
CA GLY A 44 11.95 22.84 -31.76
C GLY A 44 12.81 23.14 -30.52
N PHE A 45 13.41 22.12 -29.89
CA PHE A 45 14.33 22.25 -28.75
C PHE A 45 15.70 22.86 -29.14
N GLN A 46 15.75 24.12 -29.59
CA GLN A 46 17.02 24.80 -29.89
C GLN A 46 17.51 25.78 -28.82
N ASP A 47 16.69 26.16 -27.82
CA ASP A 47 17.08 27.19 -26.83
C ASP A 47 16.62 26.87 -25.38
N ILE A 48 17.31 25.95 -24.69
CA ILE A 48 17.18 25.76 -23.24
C ILE A 48 18.46 26.25 -22.56
N CYS A 49 18.53 27.56 -22.28
CA CYS A 49 19.73 28.20 -21.71
C CYS A 49 19.39 28.98 -20.42
N GLY A 50 18.99 28.29 -19.35
CA GLY A 50 18.76 28.91 -18.04
C GLY A 50 18.97 27.96 -16.86
N PHE A 51 19.82 28.34 -15.90
CA PHE A 51 20.30 27.47 -14.81
C PHE A 51 19.24 27.02 -13.80
N ASP A 52 18.22 27.85 -13.53
CA ASP A 52 17.06 27.42 -12.73
C ASP A 52 16.40 26.16 -13.31
N ARG A 53 16.43 26.01 -14.65
CA ARG A 53 15.88 24.86 -15.35
C ARG A 53 16.71 23.58 -15.18
N ILE A 54 18.01 23.65 -14.87
CA ILE A 54 18.85 22.46 -14.64
C ILE A 54 18.54 21.85 -13.28
N TRP A 55 18.37 22.69 -12.26
CA TRP A 55 17.92 22.23 -10.94
C TRP A 55 16.54 21.58 -11.05
N ASP A 56 15.63 22.24 -11.75
CA ASP A 56 14.29 21.70 -12.02
C ASP A 56 14.38 20.40 -12.83
N LEU A 57 15.30 20.29 -13.79
CA LEU A 57 15.55 19.05 -14.53
C LEU A 57 16.01 17.90 -13.63
N THR A 58 16.95 18.15 -12.73
CA THR A 58 17.42 17.12 -11.78
C THR A 58 16.33 16.70 -10.80
N ASP A 59 15.45 17.62 -10.40
CA ASP A 59 14.29 17.30 -9.56
C ASP A 59 13.24 16.52 -10.35
N ILE A 60 13.03 16.84 -11.63
CA ILE A 60 12.17 16.08 -12.56
C ILE A 60 12.71 14.67 -12.75
N LEU A 61 14.01 14.54 -13.08
CA LEU A 61 14.66 13.25 -13.21
C LEU A 61 14.54 12.45 -11.91
N THR A 62 14.70 13.10 -10.76
CA THR A 62 14.50 12.46 -9.46
C THR A 62 13.06 12.02 -9.23
N LEU A 63 12.07 12.82 -9.61
CA LEU A 63 10.66 12.43 -9.57
C LEU A 63 10.38 11.24 -10.48
N LEU A 64 11.00 11.18 -11.66
CA LEU A 64 10.88 10.06 -12.59
C LEU A 64 11.62 8.80 -12.09
N LEU A 65 12.77 8.98 -11.42
CA LEU A 65 13.60 7.92 -10.85
C LEU A 65 13.03 7.37 -9.54
N ARG A 66 12.28 8.18 -8.79
CA ARG A 66 11.52 7.73 -7.62
C ARG A 66 10.37 6.86 -8.11
N SER A 67 10.55 5.55 -7.96
CA SER A 67 9.49 4.54 -8.04
C SER A 67 8.55 4.69 -6.83
N PRO A 68 7.53 5.57 -6.92
CA PRO A 68 6.22 5.08 -6.53
C PRO A 68 5.07 5.60 -7.41
N PHE A 69 5.36 6.31 -8.50
CA PHE A 69 4.29 6.93 -9.26
C PHE A 69 3.55 5.88 -10.11
N SER A 70 2.25 5.73 -9.82
CA SER A 70 1.33 5.09 -10.75
C SER A 70 1.44 5.75 -12.13
N SER A 71 0.98 5.10 -13.19
CA SER A 71 0.92 5.75 -14.51
C SER A 71 0.15 7.08 -14.46
N ALA A 72 -0.78 7.25 -13.52
CA ALA A 72 -1.52 8.49 -13.29
C ALA A 72 -0.67 9.57 -12.60
N ASP A 73 0.16 9.20 -11.62
CA ASP A 73 1.01 10.17 -10.93
C ASP A 73 2.21 10.60 -11.79
N ARG A 74 2.75 9.68 -12.61
CA ARG A 74 3.73 10.04 -13.66
C ARG A 74 3.14 11.04 -14.64
N ARG A 75 1.85 10.87 -15.01
CA ARG A 75 1.11 11.82 -15.84
C ARG A 75 0.85 13.16 -15.13
N ALA A 76 0.62 13.18 -13.82
CA ALA A 76 0.40 14.42 -13.06
C ALA A 76 1.70 15.22 -12.82
N ALA A 77 2.80 14.53 -12.49
CA ALA A 77 4.13 15.12 -12.42
C ALA A 77 4.54 15.66 -13.81
N ALA A 78 4.33 14.86 -14.87
CA ALA A 78 4.52 15.31 -16.24
C ALA A 78 3.63 16.52 -16.58
N ALA A 79 2.36 16.55 -16.15
CA ALA A 79 1.46 17.67 -16.43
C ALA A 79 1.89 19.00 -15.79
N THR A 80 2.44 18.93 -14.57
CA THR A 80 3.03 20.09 -13.91
C THR A 80 4.20 20.62 -14.73
N VAL A 81 5.08 19.72 -15.18
CA VAL A 81 6.21 20.04 -16.07
C VAL A 81 5.76 20.55 -17.44
N MET A 82 4.70 19.98 -18.01
CA MET A 82 4.12 20.36 -19.30
C MET A 82 3.61 21.80 -19.30
N SER A 83 3.02 22.23 -18.17
CA SER A 83 2.55 23.61 -18.01
C SER A 83 3.70 24.63 -18.03
N GLU A 84 4.87 24.23 -17.52
CA GLU A 84 6.06 25.08 -17.44
C GLU A 84 6.91 25.05 -18.73
N LEU A 85 6.97 23.89 -19.41
CA LEU A 85 7.83 23.67 -20.58
C LEU A 85 7.14 23.80 -21.95
N LYS A 86 5.80 23.90 -22.01
CA LYS A 86 5.01 24.03 -23.27
C LYS A 86 5.26 22.91 -24.30
N ILE A 87 5.38 21.67 -23.84
CA ILE A 87 5.67 20.48 -24.66
C ILE A 87 4.36 19.79 -25.12
N ASP A 88 4.37 19.14 -26.29
CA ASP A 88 3.26 18.29 -26.74
C ASP A 88 3.10 17.05 -25.83
N VAL A 89 1.85 16.77 -25.44
CA VAL A 89 1.48 15.75 -24.45
C VAL A 89 1.82 14.33 -24.91
N ILE A 90 1.70 14.05 -26.21
CA ILE A 90 1.86 12.69 -26.74
C ILE A 90 3.34 12.32 -26.79
N GLU A 91 4.19 13.24 -27.27
CA GLU A 91 5.61 12.98 -27.46
C GLU A 91 6.38 12.94 -26.13
N LEU A 92 6.01 13.75 -25.15
CA LEU A 92 6.56 13.65 -23.80
C LEU A 92 6.14 12.34 -23.11
N HIS A 93 4.91 11.86 -23.35
CA HIS A 93 4.45 10.61 -22.76
C HIS A 93 5.27 9.41 -23.27
N GLU A 94 5.50 9.31 -24.58
CA GLU A 94 6.36 8.26 -25.15
C GLU A 94 7.80 8.34 -24.62
N LEU A 95 8.36 9.54 -24.50
CA LEU A 95 9.68 9.76 -23.90
C LEU A 95 9.72 9.25 -22.45
N LEU A 96 8.73 9.60 -21.64
CA LEU A 96 8.64 9.18 -20.24
C LEU A 96 8.43 7.67 -20.10
N GLU A 97 7.68 7.02 -20.99
CA GLU A 97 7.54 5.56 -20.99
C GLU A 97 8.83 4.84 -21.37
N ASN A 98 9.58 5.35 -22.34
CA ASN A 98 10.87 4.79 -22.72
C ASN A 98 11.89 4.96 -21.58
N ILE A 99 11.98 6.16 -21.00
CA ILE A 99 12.80 6.39 -19.81
C ILE A 99 12.37 5.45 -18.68
N ALA A 100 11.07 5.35 -18.36
CA ALA A 100 10.59 4.46 -17.31
C ALA A 100 10.99 3.01 -17.54
N ARG A 101 10.89 2.51 -18.78
CA ARG A 101 11.31 1.14 -19.14
C ARG A 101 12.81 0.93 -18.93
N ASP A 102 13.63 1.89 -19.35
CA ASP A 102 15.09 1.82 -19.17
C ASP A 102 15.48 1.97 -17.68
N LEU A 103 14.75 2.79 -16.92
CA LEU A 103 14.91 2.93 -15.48
C LEU A 103 14.49 1.66 -14.73
N GLU A 104 13.40 1.00 -15.10
CA GLU A 104 13.02 -0.30 -14.54
C GLU A 104 14.12 -1.34 -14.76
N ALA A 105 14.74 -1.34 -15.95
CA ALA A 105 15.90 -2.19 -16.22
C ALA A 105 17.09 -1.82 -15.31
N LEU A 106 17.43 -0.53 -15.17
CA LEU A 106 18.50 -0.07 -14.27
C LEU A 106 18.22 -0.35 -12.79
N GLN A 107 16.96 -0.32 -12.36
CA GLN A 107 16.57 -0.66 -10.98
C GLN A 107 16.81 -2.14 -10.66
N SER A 108 16.80 -3.00 -11.67
CA SER A 108 17.12 -4.42 -11.55
C SER A 108 18.63 -4.70 -11.50
N ILE A 109 19.45 -3.73 -11.90
CA ILE A 109 20.92 -3.82 -11.88
C ILE A 109 21.41 -3.37 -10.51
N PRO A 110 22.24 -4.17 -9.81
CA PRO A 110 22.85 -3.73 -8.57
C PRO A 110 23.96 -2.69 -8.81
N PRO A 111 24.13 -1.69 -7.92
CA PRO A 111 25.21 -0.71 -8.02
C PRO A 111 26.58 -1.37 -7.81
N ASP A 112 26.61 -2.47 -7.06
CA ASP A 112 27.78 -3.32 -6.87
C ASP A 112 27.39 -4.77 -7.14
N PRO A 113 27.98 -5.42 -8.17
CA PRO A 113 27.63 -6.78 -8.51
C PRO A 113 28.17 -7.83 -7.53
N ARG A 114 29.01 -7.46 -6.56
CA ARG A 114 29.60 -8.41 -5.59
C ARG A 114 28.51 -9.04 -4.70
N PRO A 115 28.59 -10.35 -4.38
CA PRO A 115 27.63 -11.02 -3.51
C PRO A 115 27.43 -10.30 -2.17
N GLY A 116 26.18 -10.01 -1.82
CA GLY A 116 25.82 -9.29 -0.60
C GLY A 116 25.88 -7.76 -0.70
N LEU A 117 26.63 -7.21 -1.66
CA LEU A 117 26.56 -5.78 -2.01
C LEU A 117 25.57 -5.52 -3.15
N ASN A 118 25.19 -6.59 -3.85
CA ASN A 118 24.17 -6.61 -4.90
C ASN A 118 22.72 -6.63 -4.40
N MET A 119 22.49 -6.27 -3.14
CA MET A 119 21.16 -6.36 -2.52
C MET A 119 20.28 -5.16 -2.80
N THR A 120 20.81 -4.14 -3.47
CA THR A 120 20.12 -2.89 -3.75
C THR A 120 20.17 -2.56 -5.24
N GLY A 121 19.27 -1.70 -5.73
CA GLY A 121 19.22 -1.19 -7.09
C GLY A 121 20.14 0.01 -7.34
N THR A 122 20.60 0.15 -8.58
CA THR A 122 21.53 1.21 -9.02
C THR A 122 20.92 2.60 -8.83
N ILE A 123 19.62 2.76 -9.13
CA ILE A 123 18.92 4.05 -9.02
C ILE A 123 18.89 4.57 -7.59
N SER A 124 18.54 3.72 -6.62
CA SER A 124 18.50 4.13 -5.21
C SER A 124 19.87 4.58 -4.73
N ALA A 125 20.94 3.88 -5.13
CA ALA A 125 22.31 4.23 -4.79
C ALA A 125 22.71 5.58 -5.40
N ALA A 126 22.34 5.81 -6.66
CA ALA A 126 22.60 7.05 -7.37
C ALA A 126 21.87 8.25 -6.73
N LEU A 127 20.58 8.12 -6.47
CA LEU A 127 19.77 9.15 -5.80
C LEU A 127 20.31 9.46 -4.40
N LEU A 128 20.64 8.43 -3.62
CA LEU A 128 21.17 8.62 -2.28
C LEU A 128 22.56 9.27 -2.34
N THR A 129 23.40 8.88 -3.29
CA THR A 129 24.72 9.53 -3.46
C THR A 129 24.58 11.00 -3.83
N SER A 130 23.62 11.33 -4.72
CA SER A 130 23.27 12.72 -5.05
C SER A 130 22.81 13.50 -3.81
N ALA A 131 21.95 12.90 -2.97
CA ALA A 131 21.50 13.50 -1.71
C ALA A 131 22.65 13.81 -0.74
N PHE A 132 23.52 12.84 -0.49
CA PHE A 132 24.67 13.00 0.40
C PHE A 132 25.68 14.02 -0.14
N LEU A 133 25.94 14.03 -1.45
CA LEU A 133 26.80 15.05 -2.06
C LEU A 133 26.19 16.45 -1.88
N THR A 134 24.88 16.58 -2.11
CA THR A 134 24.21 17.86 -1.95
C THR A 134 24.31 18.38 -0.52
N ALA A 135 24.12 17.50 0.46
CA ALA A 135 24.26 17.86 1.86
C ALA A 135 25.72 18.19 2.23
N LYS A 136 26.71 17.43 1.72
CA LYS A 136 28.14 17.66 1.99
C LYS A 136 28.66 18.97 1.39
N PHE A 137 28.15 19.35 0.21
CA PHE A 137 28.62 20.50 -0.56
C PHE A 137 27.58 21.61 -0.65
N TYR A 138 26.74 21.74 0.37
CA TYR A 138 25.62 22.70 0.38
C TYR A 138 26.07 24.16 0.17
N ASP A 139 27.26 24.52 0.65
CA ASP A 139 27.80 25.88 0.54
C ASP A 139 28.37 26.22 -0.85
N ILE A 140 28.38 25.27 -1.80
CA ILE A 140 28.80 25.50 -3.19
C ILE A 140 27.70 26.24 -3.95
N GLU A 141 28.11 27.02 -4.97
CA GLU A 141 27.16 27.66 -5.89
C GLU A 141 26.19 26.64 -6.50
N ARG A 142 24.90 27.02 -6.57
CA ARG A 142 23.79 26.14 -6.96
C ARG A 142 24.01 25.43 -8.31
N GLU A 143 24.66 26.10 -9.26
CA GLU A 143 25.01 25.56 -10.57
C GLU A 143 26.00 24.40 -10.45
N ASN A 144 27.13 24.62 -9.79
CA ASN A 144 28.13 23.59 -9.54
C ASN A 144 27.54 22.42 -8.75
N LEU A 145 26.65 22.70 -7.78
CA LEU A 145 25.94 21.68 -7.03
C LEU A 145 25.02 20.83 -7.92
N ALA A 146 24.31 21.43 -8.89
CA ALA A 146 23.49 20.70 -9.85
C ALA A 146 24.33 19.81 -10.78
N ILE A 147 25.49 20.29 -11.24
CA ILE A 147 26.43 19.49 -12.04
C ILE A 147 26.98 18.32 -11.20
N MET A 148 27.29 18.55 -9.91
CA MET A 148 27.72 17.48 -9.00
C MET A 148 26.63 16.43 -8.77
N ARG A 149 25.36 16.85 -8.64
CA ARG A 149 24.21 15.94 -8.56
C ARG A 149 24.10 15.08 -9.82
N LEU A 150 24.18 15.70 -10.99
CA LEU A 150 24.20 14.98 -12.27
C LEU A 150 25.37 14.01 -12.35
N ALA A 151 26.57 14.42 -11.92
CA ALA A 151 27.75 13.57 -11.87
C ALA A 151 27.54 12.36 -10.94
N ALA A 152 26.87 12.54 -9.80
CA ALA A 152 26.49 11.46 -8.89
C ALA A 152 25.54 10.45 -9.56
N LEU A 153 24.52 10.94 -10.26
CA LEU A 153 23.56 10.10 -10.98
C LEU A 153 24.25 9.30 -12.10
N VAL A 154 25.17 9.95 -12.81
CA VAL A 154 25.92 9.40 -13.93
C VAL A 154 27.02 8.44 -13.49
N TYR A 155 27.63 8.63 -12.32
CA TYR A 155 28.68 7.77 -11.80
C TYR A 155 28.26 6.29 -11.80
N PHE A 156 27.02 6.01 -11.39
CA PHE A 156 26.45 4.67 -11.37
C PHE A 156 25.94 4.17 -12.73
N LEU A 157 25.99 4.98 -13.80
CA LEU A 157 25.74 4.54 -15.18
C LEU A 157 27.03 4.10 -15.87
N GLY A 158 28.18 4.50 -15.33
CA GLY A 158 29.50 4.09 -15.77
C GLY A 158 29.92 2.68 -15.34
N LEU A 159 28.98 1.83 -14.90
CA LEU A 159 29.24 0.48 -14.36
C LEU A 159 30.17 -0.33 -15.29
N ASN A 160 31.47 -0.29 -15.04
CA ASN A 160 32.23 -1.39 -14.47
C ASN A 160 33.73 -1.10 -14.47
N ASP A 161 34.36 -1.74 -13.48
CA ASP A 161 35.77 -2.11 -13.42
C ASP A 161 36.75 -1.11 -12.78
N SER A 162 37.58 -1.73 -11.95
CA SER A 162 38.81 -1.26 -11.33
C SER A 162 39.41 0.07 -11.82
N ALA A 163 39.49 1.06 -10.92
CA ALA A 163 40.43 2.21 -10.94
C ALA A 163 40.42 3.19 -12.13
N GLN A 164 39.78 2.90 -13.27
CA GLN A 164 39.68 3.79 -14.43
C GLN A 164 38.29 3.72 -15.06
N ILE A 165 37.54 4.81 -14.93
CA ILE A 165 36.30 5.03 -15.67
C ILE A 165 36.67 5.15 -17.16
N ASP A 166 36.10 4.30 -18.02
CA ASP A 166 36.15 4.52 -19.47
C ASP A 166 35.32 5.76 -19.79
N TYR A 167 35.99 6.90 -19.87
CA TYR A 167 35.37 8.18 -20.11
C TYR A 167 34.60 8.23 -21.43
N GLN A 168 35.09 7.56 -22.48
CA GLN A 168 34.42 7.58 -23.78
C GLN A 168 33.12 6.80 -23.72
N LEU A 169 33.13 5.65 -23.04
CA LEU A 169 31.92 4.88 -22.81
C LEU A 169 30.94 5.62 -21.89
N LEU A 170 31.42 6.26 -20.83
CA LEU A 170 30.59 7.06 -19.93
C LEU A 170 29.95 8.23 -20.66
N LEU A 171 30.74 9.03 -21.39
CA LEU A 171 30.24 10.14 -22.20
C LEU A 171 29.22 9.65 -23.23
N LYS A 172 29.50 8.52 -23.91
CA LYS A 172 28.52 7.91 -24.83
C LYS A 172 27.21 7.60 -24.10
N ARG A 173 27.25 6.93 -22.94
CA ARG A 173 26.05 6.58 -22.16
C ARG A 173 25.30 7.79 -21.64
N VAL A 174 26.01 8.81 -21.17
CA VAL A 174 25.42 10.07 -20.69
C VAL A 174 24.74 10.80 -21.83
N ARG A 175 25.41 10.94 -22.99
CA ARG A 175 24.79 11.50 -24.19
C ARG A 175 23.58 10.71 -24.63
N MET A 176 23.65 9.38 -24.61
CA MET A 176 22.48 8.54 -24.94
C MET A 176 21.28 8.80 -24.02
N LEU A 177 21.50 9.04 -22.73
CA LEU A 177 20.43 9.27 -21.75
C LEU A 177 19.99 10.75 -21.67
N PHE A 178 20.89 11.69 -21.94
CA PHE A 178 20.70 13.09 -21.60
C PHE A 178 20.95 14.10 -22.74
N ASP A 179 21.45 13.74 -23.94
CA ASP A 179 21.64 14.68 -25.09
C ASP A 179 20.38 15.50 -25.39
N GLN A 180 19.24 14.90 -25.06
CA GLN A 180 17.91 15.40 -25.38
C GLN A 180 17.35 16.33 -24.31
N ILE A 181 17.96 16.30 -23.13
CA ILE A 181 17.45 16.92 -21.92
C ILE A 181 18.46 17.98 -21.41
N LEU A 182 19.76 17.73 -21.61
CA LEU A 182 20.86 18.59 -21.21
C LEU A 182 21.63 19.08 -22.44
N PRO A 183 22.00 20.38 -22.50
CA PRO A 183 22.90 20.89 -23.52
C PRO A 183 24.29 20.26 -23.42
N ASP A 184 24.95 20.05 -24.57
CA ASP A 184 26.28 19.42 -24.69
C ASP A 184 27.33 19.94 -23.68
N PRO A 185 27.46 21.27 -23.44
CA PRO A 185 28.44 21.77 -22.47
C PRO A 185 28.21 21.27 -21.05
N LEU A 186 26.95 21.09 -20.62
CA LEU A 186 26.65 20.55 -19.28
C LEU A 186 26.94 19.06 -19.20
N ILE A 187 26.67 18.31 -20.28
CA ILE A 187 27.05 16.91 -20.36
C ILE A 187 28.56 16.79 -20.24
N GLU A 188 29.31 17.55 -21.04
CA GLU A 188 30.77 17.56 -21.00
C GLU A 188 31.30 17.96 -19.63
N GLN A 189 30.78 19.04 -19.01
CA GLN A 189 31.15 19.44 -17.65
C GLN A 189 30.86 18.35 -16.61
N THR A 190 29.71 17.67 -16.71
CA THR A 190 29.32 16.59 -15.81
C THR A 190 30.29 15.42 -15.91
N VAL A 191 30.65 15.01 -17.14
CA VAL A 191 31.59 13.89 -17.32
C VAL A 191 33.02 14.35 -16.99
N ASP A 192 33.39 15.60 -17.25
CA ASP A 192 34.69 16.18 -16.91
C ASP A 192 34.92 16.21 -15.39
N MET A 193 33.89 16.49 -14.58
CA MET A 193 33.96 16.34 -13.11
C MET A 193 34.33 14.90 -12.68
N LEU A 194 34.01 13.92 -13.52
CA LEU A 194 34.29 12.50 -13.31
C LEU A 194 35.58 12.03 -14.01
N LYS A 195 36.30 12.89 -14.75
CA LYS A 195 37.63 12.56 -15.28
C LYS A 195 38.70 12.67 -14.18
N SER A 196 39.61 11.70 -14.13
CA SER A 196 40.84 11.82 -13.34
C SER A 196 42.03 12.04 -14.26
N ASP A 197 42.62 13.24 -14.25
CA ASP A 197 43.90 13.52 -14.96
C ASP A 197 45.12 12.99 -14.18
N GLY A 198 44.97 11.84 -13.50
CA GLY A 198 45.98 11.26 -12.61
C GLY A 198 45.87 11.69 -11.14
N ASN A 199 45.06 12.71 -10.82
CA ASN A 199 44.66 13.08 -9.46
C ASN A 199 43.14 12.96 -9.30
N GLU A 200 42.70 12.38 -8.19
CA GLU A 200 41.29 12.24 -7.84
C GLU A 200 40.70 13.60 -7.44
N THR A 201 39.66 14.04 -8.16
CA THR A 201 38.94 15.28 -7.84
C THR A 201 38.23 15.15 -6.48
N ASP A 202 37.96 16.27 -5.80
CA ASP A 202 37.26 16.23 -4.52
C ASP A 202 35.83 15.66 -4.66
N VAL A 203 35.19 15.87 -5.81
CA VAL A 203 33.88 15.29 -6.15
C VAL A 203 33.98 13.77 -6.29
N GLN A 204 34.97 13.26 -7.04
CA GLN A 204 35.19 11.81 -7.15
C GLN A 204 35.49 11.19 -5.78
N ARG A 205 36.31 11.85 -4.97
CA ARG A 205 36.63 11.41 -3.62
C ARG A 205 35.39 11.31 -2.75
N ALA A 206 34.58 12.36 -2.76
CA ALA A 206 33.33 12.39 -2.01
C ALA A 206 32.34 11.34 -2.51
N ILE A 207 32.17 11.16 -3.83
CA ILE A 207 31.34 10.10 -4.40
C ILE A 207 31.81 8.73 -3.89
N ARG A 208 33.12 8.44 -3.97
CA ARG A 208 33.66 7.15 -3.49
C ARG A 208 33.48 6.96 -1.99
N GLU A 209 33.69 8.00 -1.19
CA GLU A 209 33.44 7.98 0.26
C GLU A 209 31.98 7.66 0.55
N ILE A 210 31.05 8.33 -0.13
CA ILE A 210 29.61 8.11 0.03
C ILE A 210 29.22 6.70 -0.43
N VAL A 211 29.70 6.25 -1.59
CA VAL A 211 29.43 4.88 -2.08
C VAL A 211 29.93 3.85 -1.06
N ARG A 212 31.16 4.01 -0.55
CA ARG A 212 31.71 3.14 0.49
C ARG A 212 30.88 3.19 1.76
N TYR A 213 30.43 4.36 2.18
CA TYR A 213 29.55 4.53 3.33
C TYR A 213 28.25 3.74 3.11
N LEU A 214 27.52 4.01 2.04
CA LEU A 214 26.25 3.33 1.70
C LEU A 214 26.38 1.81 1.57
N GLN A 215 27.54 1.33 1.12
CA GLN A 215 27.83 -0.08 0.90
C GLN A 215 28.63 -0.74 2.04
N SER A 216 28.97 -0.03 3.11
CA SER A 216 29.86 -0.61 4.14
C SER A 216 29.16 -1.75 4.88
N TYR A 217 29.79 -2.94 4.83
CA TYR A 217 29.41 -4.12 5.62
C TYR A 217 30.56 -4.49 6.53
N LYS A 218 30.45 -4.22 7.82
CA LYS A 218 31.55 -4.49 8.75
C LYS A 218 31.53 -5.89 9.36
N SER A 219 30.35 -6.47 9.59
CA SER A 219 30.21 -7.83 10.17
C SER A 219 30.37 -8.95 9.14
N SER A 220 30.37 -8.62 7.85
CA SER A 220 30.17 -9.60 6.78
C SER A 220 31.48 -10.13 6.20
N ARG A 221 32.55 -9.35 6.12
CA ARG A 221 33.82 -9.79 5.51
C ARG A 221 34.37 -11.05 6.17
N THR A 222 34.35 -11.12 7.50
CA THR A 222 34.78 -12.32 8.24
C THR A 222 33.83 -13.50 8.04
N SER A 223 32.52 -13.25 7.97
CA SER A 223 31.52 -14.28 7.71
C SER A 223 31.61 -14.81 6.28
N ILE A 224 31.73 -13.94 5.27
CA ILE A 224 31.92 -14.31 3.86
C ILE A 224 33.24 -15.06 3.68
N CYS A 225 34.34 -14.57 4.25
CA CYS A 225 35.61 -15.30 4.22
C CYS A 225 35.50 -16.67 4.90
N LYS A 226 34.67 -16.82 5.96
CA LYS A 226 34.38 -18.13 6.59
C LYS A 226 33.48 -19.03 5.74
N ILE A 227 32.52 -18.46 5.00
CA ILE A 227 31.59 -19.19 4.12
C ILE A 227 32.29 -19.64 2.84
N LEU A 228 32.98 -18.71 2.16
CA LEU A 228 33.72 -18.96 0.93
C LEU A 228 35.01 -19.74 1.15
N LYS A 229 35.55 -19.67 2.38
CA LYS A 229 36.62 -20.44 3.04
C LYS A 229 37.98 -20.57 2.27
N TRP A 230 38.02 -20.50 0.93
CA TRP A 230 39.17 -20.72 0.05
C TRP A 230 39.01 -20.18 -1.41
N LYS A 231 37.84 -19.70 -1.86
CA LYS A 231 37.57 -19.44 -3.30
C LYS A 231 37.83 -18.01 -3.82
N VAL A 232 37.95 -17.01 -2.94
CA VAL A 232 38.16 -15.61 -3.33
C VAL A 232 39.40 -15.12 -2.58
N GLU A 233 40.55 -15.11 -3.26
CA GLU A 233 41.84 -14.68 -2.68
C GLU A 233 41.86 -13.18 -2.36
N ASP A 234 41.08 -12.38 -3.11
CA ASP A 234 40.92 -10.95 -2.91
C ASP A 234 39.45 -10.52 -3.08
N PHE A 235 38.81 -10.12 -1.97
CA PHE A 235 37.42 -9.67 -1.91
C PHE A 235 37.20 -8.34 -2.66
N GLU A 236 38.25 -7.53 -2.84
CA GLU A 236 38.16 -6.28 -3.60
C GLU A 236 38.30 -6.51 -5.11
N SER A 237 38.81 -7.68 -5.52
CA SER A 237 39.04 -8.00 -6.93
C SER A 237 37.78 -8.53 -7.61
N GLN A 238 37.15 -7.73 -8.48
CA GLN A 238 36.07 -8.19 -9.38
C GLN A 238 36.46 -9.43 -10.21
N ALA A 239 37.73 -9.56 -10.59
CA ALA A 239 38.22 -10.73 -11.32
C ALA A 239 38.12 -12.03 -10.51
N ALA A 240 38.21 -11.95 -9.18
CA ALA A 240 37.99 -13.09 -8.30
C ALA A 240 36.49 -13.46 -8.24
N TRP A 241 35.60 -12.47 -8.25
CA TRP A 241 34.15 -12.68 -8.25
C TRP A 241 33.59 -13.23 -9.56
N LYS A 242 34.16 -12.83 -10.71
CA LYS A 242 33.79 -13.36 -12.04
C LYS A 242 34.03 -14.89 -12.16
N LYS A 243 34.82 -15.48 -11.26
CA LYS A 243 35.10 -16.93 -11.20
C LYS A 243 34.08 -17.73 -10.39
N LEU A 244 33.20 -17.06 -9.63
CA LEU A 244 32.18 -17.75 -8.84
C LEU A 244 31.06 -18.27 -9.74
N SER A 245 30.59 -19.48 -9.45
CA SER A 245 29.38 -20.00 -10.08
C SER A 245 28.14 -19.27 -9.53
N ILE A 246 27.02 -19.38 -10.25
CA ILE A 246 25.71 -18.89 -9.78
C ILE A 246 25.36 -19.49 -8.40
N GLY A 247 25.68 -20.78 -8.17
CA GLY A 247 25.45 -21.44 -6.89
C GLY A 247 26.27 -20.84 -5.75
N ASP A 248 27.54 -20.47 -6.01
CA ASP A 248 28.39 -19.78 -5.03
C ASP A 248 27.83 -18.38 -4.71
N TYR A 249 27.41 -17.63 -5.74
CA TYR A 249 26.76 -16.33 -5.59
C TYR A 249 25.52 -16.41 -4.71
N GLU A 250 24.64 -17.37 -5.00
CA GLU A 250 23.46 -17.61 -4.18
C GLU A 250 23.86 -17.91 -2.75
N GLU A 251 24.74 -18.90 -2.53
CA GLU A 251 25.16 -19.38 -1.20
C GLU A 251 25.70 -18.25 -0.31
N VAL A 252 26.60 -17.43 -0.84
CA VAL A 252 27.16 -16.28 -0.12
C VAL A 252 26.07 -15.28 0.22
N THR A 253 25.20 -14.98 -0.74
CA THR A 253 24.11 -14.03 -0.50
C THR A 253 23.11 -14.59 0.53
N LYS A 254 22.82 -15.90 0.56
CA LYS A 254 21.98 -16.54 1.62
C LYS A 254 22.60 -16.31 2.98
N ALA A 255 23.87 -16.65 3.10
CA ALA A 255 24.52 -16.67 4.39
C ALA A 255 24.80 -15.25 4.91
N LEU A 256 24.91 -14.26 4.02
CA LEU A 256 24.92 -12.86 4.38
C LEU A 256 23.57 -12.33 4.84
N ALA A 257 22.49 -12.75 4.20
CA ALA A 257 21.14 -12.39 4.63
C ALA A 257 20.76 -13.01 6.00
N ILE A 258 21.40 -14.14 6.37
CA ILE A 258 21.13 -14.88 7.62
C ILE A 258 21.96 -14.35 8.79
N ASN A 259 23.19 -13.87 8.56
CA ASN A 259 24.02 -13.35 9.65
C ASN A 259 23.48 -12.01 10.14
N GLU A 260 22.94 -12.02 11.36
CA GLU A 260 22.29 -10.88 11.98
C GLU A 260 23.24 -9.67 12.08
N TYR A 261 22.70 -8.49 11.78
CA TYR A 261 23.31 -7.23 12.11
C TYR A 261 23.27 -7.08 13.64
N GLU A 262 24.43 -7.01 14.29
CA GLU A 262 24.52 -6.62 15.68
C GLU A 262 24.74 -5.10 15.75
N PRO A 263 23.78 -4.30 16.27
CA PRO A 263 23.97 -2.87 16.46
C PRO A 263 25.12 -2.62 17.44
N ARG A 264 25.90 -1.56 17.20
CA ARG A 264 27.00 -1.17 18.10
C ARG A 264 26.75 0.22 18.65
N PRO A 265 27.21 0.52 19.88
CA PRO A 265 27.09 1.85 20.43
C PRO A 265 27.90 2.86 19.60
N VAL A 266 27.27 3.98 19.28
CA VAL A 266 27.88 5.11 18.57
C VAL A 266 28.70 5.97 19.53
N ASN A 267 29.90 6.36 19.12
CA ASN A 267 30.64 7.44 19.77
C ASN A 267 30.17 8.77 19.19
N GLY A 268 29.60 9.64 20.02
CA GLY A 268 28.97 10.90 19.58
C GLY A 268 29.96 11.95 19.10
N ASN A 269 30.40 11.86 17.85
CA ASN A 269 31.05 12.96 17.16
C ASN A 269 30.01 13.92 16.57
N THR A 270 30.26 15.22 16.68
CA THR A 270 29.49 16.24 15.97
C THR A 270 29.91 16.24 14.51
N GLY A 271 28.99 15.89 13.61
CA GLY A 271 29.27 15.87 12.17
C GLY A 271 28.63 16.98 11.37
N ASP A 272 29.14 17.20 10.16
CA ASP A 272 28.72 18.28 9.26
C ASP A 272 27.35 18.01 8.61
N LEU A 273 26.85 16.77 8.69
CA LEU A 273 25.57 16.34 8.17
C LEU A 273 24.56 16.11 9.30
N GLU A 274 23.29 16.36 9.01
CA GLU A 274 22.18 16.03 9.90
C GLU A 274 21.11 15.21 9.20
N ILE A 275 20.56 14.25 9.94
CA ILE A 275 19.33 13.54 9.60
C ILE A 275 18.19 14.26 10.30
N ILE A 276 17.23 14.74 9.52
CA ILE A 276 15.95 15.22 10.02
C ILE A 276 14.94 14.09 9.84
N LEU A 277 14.51 13.51 10.95
CA LEU A 277 13.38 12.59 10.98
C LEU A 277 12.14 13.38 11.37
N ALA A 278 11.16 13.34 10.48
CA ALA A 278 9.88 13.98 10.63
C ALA A 278 8.77 12.95 10.66
N ASP A 279 7.85 13.12 11.61
CA ASP A 279 6.79 12.16 11.89
C ASP A 279 5.51 12.93 12.18
N VAL A 280 4.50 12.77 11.32
CA VAL A 280 3.18 13.35 11.52
C VAL A 280 2.46 12.52 12.58
N SER A 281 2.37 13.07 13.78
CA SER A 281 1.69 12.42 14.89
C SER A 281 0.18 12.58 14.80
N GLY A 282 -0.56 11.49 15.01
CA GLY A 282 -2.01 11.49 15.10
C GLY A 282 -2.75 11.34 13.76
N ILE A 283 -2.12 10.87 12.69
CA ILE A 283 -2.76 10.69 11.36
C ILE A 283 -4.03 9.85 11.45
N GLN A 284 -3.94 8.66 12.06
CA GLN A 284 -5.09 7.76 12.19
C GLN A 284 -6.24 8.47 12.92
N HIS A 285 -5.96 9.11 14.06
CA HIS A 285 -6.96 9.88 14.78
C HIS A 285 -7.54 11.03 13.93
N PHE A 286 -6.73 11.72 13.14
CA PHE A 286 -7.18 12.81 12.27
C PHE A 286 -8.12 12.35 11.15
N ILE A 287 -7.80 11.22 10.51
CA ILE A 287 -8.64 10.61 9.49
C ILE A 287 -9.94 10.06 10.13
N GLU A 288 -9.81 9.31 11.22
CA GLU A 288 -10.89 8.56 11.85
C GLU A 288 -11.81 9.41 12.75
N ASN A 289 -11.39 10.62 13.17
CA ASN A 289 -12.23 11.50 13.99
C ASN A 289 -13.30 12.26 13.16
N THR A 290 -13.53 11.86 11.91
CA THR A 290 -14.57 12.47 11.05
C THR A 290 -15.71 11.48 10.79
N ASP A 291 -16.93 11.99 10.69
CA ASP A 291 -18.14 11.16 10.55
C ASP A 291 -18.57 10.96 9.08
N ARG A 292 -17.82 11.47 8.10
CA ARG A 292 -18.15 11.37 6.67
C ARG A 292 -16.98 10.91 5.84
N LEU A 293 -17.28 10.07 4.84
CA LEU A 293 -16.30 9.51 3.93
C LEU A 293 -15.47 10.58 3.18
N SER A 294 -16.13 11.64 2.71
CA SER A 294 -15.48 12.79 2.07
C SER A 294 -14.44 13.45 2.96
N GLN A 295 -14.73 13.60 4.25
CA GLN A 295 -13.80 14.19 5.20
C GLN A 295 -12.64 13.25 5.52
N MET A 296 -12.91 11.94 5.65
CA MET A 296 -11.87 10.94 5.85
C MET A 296 -10.89 10.88 4.68
N LYS A 297 -11.42 10.78 3.45
CA LYS A 297 -10.59 10.76 2.23
C LYS A 297 -9.88 12.10 2.04
N GLY A 298 -10.56 13.21 2.31
CA GLY A 298 -9.96 14.54 2.31
C GLY A 298 -8.81 14.66 3.31
N ALA A 299 -8.96 14.10 4.52
CA ALA A 299 -7.91 14.09 5.53
C ALA A 299 -6.69 13.26 5.08
N SER A 300 -6.91 12.06 4.53
CA SER A 300 -5.82 11.25 3.98
C SER A 300 -5.12 11.96 2.82
N SER A 301 -5.88 12.41 1.82
CA SER A 301 -5.35 13.09 0.64
C SER A 301 -4.63 14.40 0.98
N LEU A 302 -4.99 15.07 2.08
CA LEU A 302 -4.31 16.28 2.53
C LEU A 302 -2.92 15.97 3.11
N ILE A 303 -2.80 14.90 3.91
CA ILE A 303 -1.51 14.42 4.43
C ILE A 303 -0.64 13.88 3.29
N ASP A 304 -1.21 13.03 2.45
CA ASP A 304 -0.51 12.49 1.28
C ASP A 304 -0.11 13.60 0.32
N GLY A 305 -0.97 14.59 0.08
CA GLY A 305 -0.66 15.71 -0.79
C GLY A 305 0.50 16.56 -0.30
N TYR A 306 0.62 16.73 1.02
CA TYR A 306 1.76 17.42 1.62
C TYR A 306 3.06 16.63 1.43
N MET A 307 3.01 15.31 1.60
CA MET A 307 4.15 14.40 1.50
C MET A 307 4.60 14.14 0.05
N LYS A 308 3.64 13.95 -0.87
CA LYS A 308 3.85 13.53 -2.27
C LYS A 308 3.89 14.71 -3.26
N ASN A 309 3.79 15.95 -2.77
CA ASN A 309 3.73 17.15 -3.60
C ASN A 309 2.56 17.14 -4.60
N ASP A 310 1.35 16.84 -4.11
CA ASP A 310 0.14 16.86 -4.95
C ASP A 310 -0.12 18.28 -5.46
N PRO A 311 -0.18 18.53 -6.78
CA PRO A 311 -0.46 19.85 -7.34
C PRO A 311 -1.75 20.49 -6.80
N SER A 312 -2.75 19.68 -6.46
CA SER A 312 -4.01 20.17 -5.90
C SER A 312 -3.85 20.84 -4.54
N LEU A 313 -2.82 20.46 -3.77
CA LEU A 313 -2.50 21.11 -2.51
C LEU A 313 -1.96 22.52 -2.74
N THR A 314 -1.09 22.68 -3.75
CA THR A 314 -0.54 23.96 -4.18
C THR A 314 -1.63 24.86 -4.78
N GLU A 315 -2.53 24.32 -5.60
CA GLU A 315 -3.71 25.04 -6.10
C GLU A 315 -4.63 25.51 -4.96
N ALA A 316 -4.74 24.73 -3.89
CA ALA A 316 -5.46 25.12 -2.68
C ALA A 316 -4.70 26.14 -1.80
N GLY A 317 -3.48 26.55 -2.19
CA GLY A 317 -2.69 27.59 -1.53
C GLY A 317 -1.88 27.10 -0.32
N TYR A 318 -1.68 25.78 -0.17
CA TYR A 318 -0.87 25.23 0.91
C TYR A 318 0.54 24.86 0.42
N PRO A 319 1.60 25.09 1.23
CA PRO A 319 2.95 24.67 0.88
C PRO A 319 3.06 23.15 0.98
N SER A 320 3.65 22.51 -0.03
CA SER A 320 4.02 21.10 0.03
C SER A 320 5.41 20.91 0.66
N LEU A 321 5.75 19.67 1.05
CA LEU A 321 7.10 19.31 1.49
C LEU A 321 8.13 19.71 0.42
N TYR A 322 7.84 19.45 -0.85
CA TYR A 322 8.73 19.79 -1.96
C TYR A 322 8.97 21.28 -2.09
N THR A 323 7.92 22.11 -2.00
CA THR A 323 8.06 23.57 -2.08
C THR A 323 9.02 24.06 -0.99
N ILE A 324 8.89 23.54 0.23
CA ILE A 324 9.75 23.92 1.36
C ILE A 324 11.19 23.44 1.12
N LEU A 325 11.41 22.20 0.68
CA LEU A 325 12.75 21.70 0.38
C LEU A 325 13.44 22.54 -0.71
N ARG A 326 12.70 22.90 -1.76
CA ARG A 326 13.19 23.71 -2.89
C ARG A 326 13.59 25.12 -2.46
N GLU A 327 12.82 25.76 -1.58
CA GLU A 327 13.16 27.06 -0.99
C GLU A 327 14.51 27.03 -0.24
N HIS A 328 14.85 25.87 0.33
CA HIS A 328 16.11 25.61 1.04
C HIS A 328 17.21 25.01 0.15
N ARG A 329 17.03 24.96 -1.18
CA ARG A 329 17.98 24.31 -2.11
C ARG A 329 18.28 22.85 -1.75
N ILE A 330 17.33 22.18 -1.10
CA ILE A 330 17.43 20.76 -0.78
C ILE A 330 16.71 20.00 -1.89
N PRO A 331 17.41 19.09 -2.57
CA PRO A 331 16.83 18.37 -3.68
C PRO A 331 15.91 17.25 -3.17
N LEU A 332 14.98 16.80 -4.02
CA LEU A 332 13.99 15.80 -3.60
C LEU A 332 14.63 14.49 -3.16
N GLU A 333 15.72 14.06 -3.80
CA GLU A 333 16.42 12.83 -3.47
C GLU A 333 16.97 12.83 -2.02
N ALA A 334 17.20 14.01 -1.44
CA ALA A 334 17.61 14.15 -0.06
C ALA A 334 16.52 13.76 0.94
N CYS A 335 15.25 13.78 0.53
CA CYS A 335 14.13 13.27 1.31
C CYS A 335 14.01 11.74 1.18
N ILE A 336 14.98 11.01 1.70
CA ILE A 336 15.19 9.56 1.50
C ILE A 336 13.93 8.70 1.56
N THR A 337 13.06 8.94 2.55
CA THR A 337 11.79 8.23 2.71
C THR A 337 10.69 9.26 2.84
N SER A 338 9.53 9.03 2.23
CA SER A 338 8.32 9.84 2.41
C SER A 338 7.09 8.94 2.24
N GLY A 339 6.45 8.58 3.35
CA GLY A 339 5.29 7.66 3.33
C GLY A 339 4.71 7.44 4.71
N GLY A 340 3.40 7.20 4.79
CA GLY A 340 2.69 7.00 6.07
C GLY A 340 2.84 8.19 7.04
N GLY A 341 3.01 9.41 6.49
CA GLY A 341 3.31 10.64 7.24
C GLY A 341 4.65 10.66 7.95
N ASN A 342 5.59 9.79 7.60
CA ASN A 342 6.97 9.84 8.03
C ASN A 342 7.86 10.24 6.87
N PHE A 343 8.83 11.12 7.13
CA PHE A 343 9.89 11.39 6.17
C PHE A 343 11.26 11.58 6.82
N ILE A 344 12.30 11.25 6.07
CA ILE A 344 13.70 11.38 6.48
C ILE A 344 14.38 12.28 5.46
N VAL A 345 15.02 13.35 5.91
CA VAL A 345 15.81 14.25 5.06
C VAL A 345 17.26 14.27 5.53
N ILE A 346 18.21 14.19 4.61
CA ILE A 346 19.63 14.45 4.89
C ILE A 346 19.93 15.88 4.46
N VAL A 347 20.51 16.65 5.36
CA VAL A 347 20.87 18.06 5.10
C VAL A 347 22.22 18.40 5.68
N HIS A 348 22.76 19.53 5.26
CA HIS A 348 23.88 20.16 5.96
C HIS A 348 23.40 20.76 7.29
N HIS A 349 24.23 20.65 8.34
CA HIS A 349 23.87 21.13 9.68
C HIS A 349 23.50 22.63 9.72
N THR A 350 24.07 23.46 8.83
CA THR A 350 23.79 24.90 8.78
C THR A 350 22.34 25.25 8.38
N VAL A 351 21.66 24.36 7.66
CA VAL A 351 20.30 24.58 7.12
C VAL A 351 19.22 23.97 8.01
N SER A 352 19.58 22.93 8.76
CA SER A 352 18.65 22.07 9.49
C SER A 352 17.65 22.84 10.36
N LYS A 353 18.12 23.79 11.17
CA LYS A 353 17.27 24.58 12.08
C LYS A 353 16.23 25.43 11.33
N ASP A 354 16.64 26.08 10.25
CA ASP A 354 15.75 26.94 9.47
C ASP A 354 14.73 26.09 8.70
N LEU A 355 15.19 25.00 8.10
CA LEU A 355 14.32 24.02 7.45
C LEU A 355 13.28 23.44 8.42
N CYS A 356 13.69 23.00 9.62
CA CYS A 356 12.76 22.48 10.62
C CYS A 356 11.66 23.51 10.97
N THR A 357 12.03 24.79 11.06
CA THR A 357 11.09 25.88 11.33
C THR A 357 10.09 26.06 10.18
N HIS A 358 10.57 26.02 8.93
CA HIS A 358 9.72 26.10 7.74
C HIS A 358 8.82 24.87 7.57
N LEU A 359 9.32 23.66 7.87
CA LEU A 359 8.54 22.42 7.83
C LEU A 359 7.38 22.47 8.83
N VAL A 360 7.65 22.80 10.10
CA VAL A 360 6.60 22.89 11.14
C VAL A 360 5.60 24.00 10.80
N SER A 361 6.08 25.18 10.42
CA SER A 361 5.19 26.31 10.10
C SER A 361 4.36 26.05 8.84
N GLY A 362 4.95 25.46 7.80
CA GLY A 362 4.27 25.04 6.58
C GLY A 362 3.19 24.00 6.86
N PHE A 363 3.52 22.95 7.61
CA PHE A 363 2.56 21.91 7.97
C PHE A 363 1.42 22.44 8.87
N SER A 364 1.71 23.33 9.81
CA SER A 364 0.69 23.92 10.70
C SER A 364 -0.38 24.74 9.96
N LYS A 365 -0.09 25.21 8.74
CA LYS A 365 -1.08 25.90 7.89
C LYS A 365 -2.13 24.94 7.33
N ILE A 366 -1.78 23.66 7.19
CA ILE A 366 -2.62 22.63 6.58
C ILE A 366 -3.71 22.19 7.56
N THR A 367 -3.34 21.93 8.81
CA THR A 367 -4.25 21.42 9.84
C THR A 367 -3.70 21.69 11.24
N ARG A 368 -4.61 21.94 12.19
CA ARG A 368 -4.28 22.13 13.61
C ARG A 368 -4.38 20.83 14.42
N HIS A 369 -4.96 19.79 13.84
CA HIS A 369 -5.31 18.55 14.54
C HIS A 369 -4.18 17.52 14.57
N VAL A 370 -3.21 17.63 13.67
CA VAL A 370 -2.00 16.80 13.66
C VAL A 370 -0.77 17.68 13.80
N LYS A 371 0.29 17.12 14.39
CA LYS A 371 1.55 17.82 14.58
C LYS A 371 2.64 17.12 13.81
N LEU A 372 3.49 17.91 13.15
CA LEU A 372 4.74 17.43 12.62
C LEU A 372 5.77 17.41 13.75
N VAL A 373 6.18 16.22 14.17
CA VAL A 373 7.22 16.02 15.18
C VAL A 373 8.54 15.87 14.46
N LEU A 374 9.49 16.72 14.79
CA LEU A 374 10.83 16.69 14.22
C LEU A 374 11.84 16.21 15.26
N SER A 375 12.79 15.43 14.80
CA SER A 375 13.98 15.03 15.54
C SER A 375 15.18 15.13 14.62
N THR A 376 16.30 15.60 15.15
CA THR A 376 17.54 15.76 14.40
C THR A 376 18.66 14.98 15.06
N THR A 377 19.55 14.43 14.26
CA THR A 377 20.80 13.82 14.72
C THR A 377 21.91 14.17 13.75
N SER A 378 23.04 14.63 14.27
CA SER A 378 24.23 14.92 13.47
C SER A 378 25.08 13.66 13.29
N PHE A 379 25.78 13.57 12.16
CA PHE A 379 26.69 12.46 11.84
C PHE A 379 27.70 12.89 10.77
N THR A 380 28.77 12.11 10.61
CA THR A 380 29.80 12.29 9.57
C THR A 380 29.82 11.10 8.61
N LEU A 381 30.32 11.33 7.38
CA LEU A 381 30.60 10.23 6.45
C LEU A 381 31.80 9.38 6.85
N ASP A 382 32.64 9.88 7.76
CA ASP A 382 33.75 9.13 8.34
C ASP A 382 33.26 8.12 9.39
N ASP A 383 32.03 8.28 9.88
CA ASP A 383 31.40 7.30 10.74
C ASP A 383 31.15 5.99 9.97
N ASP A 384 31.14 4.89 10.70
CA ASP A 384 30.75 3.58 10.16
C ASP A 384 29.29 3.62 9.70
N ALA A 385 28.88 3.10 8.54
CA ALA A 385 27.46 3.21 8.16
C ALA A 385 26.51 2.44 9.08
N GLY A 386 27.03 1.50 9.89
CA GLY A 386 26.28 0.97 11.02
C GLY A 386 25.82 2.06 12.00
N SER A 387 26.65 3.08 12.22
CA SER A 387 26.29 4.24 13.04
C SER A 387 25.12 5.01 12.47
N PHE A 388 24.90 5.05 11.14
CA PHE A 388 23.74 5.73 10.57
C PHE A 388 22.43 5.13 11.09
N LEU A 389 22.34 3.80 11.12
CA LEU A 389 21.16 3.11 11.60
C LEU A 389 20.95 3.38 13.08
N ASP A 390 22.03 3.45 13.85
CA ASP A 390 21.99 3.78 15.27
C ASP A 390 21.61 5.27 15.48
N HIS A 391 22.13 6.20 14.67
CA HIS A 391 21.72 7.62 14.65
C HIS A 391 20.23 7.74 14.33
N LEU A 392 19.75 7.00 13.33
CA LEU A 392 18.34 6.97 12.98
C LEU A 392 17.48 6.37 14.10
N GLU A 393 17.96 5.32 14.78
CA GLU A 393 17.28 4.76 15.95
C GLU A 393 17.22 5.78 17.10
N ASN A 394 18.32 6.48 17.38
CA ASN A 394 18.35 7.57 18.36
C ASN A 394 17.39 8.71 18.00
N ALA A 395 17.32 9.08 16.72
CA ALA A 395 16.35 10.06 16.22
C ALA A 395 14.91 9.56 16.41
N LYS A 396 14.63 8.28 16.11
CA LYS A 396 13.30 7.65 16.33
C LYS A 396 12.91 7.63 17.81
N ILE A 397 13.85 7.27 18.70
CA ILE A 397 13.64 7.31 20.15
C ILE A 397 13.31 8.75 20.57
N SER A 398 14.11 9.73 20.12
CA SER A 398 13.89 11.15 20.42
C SER A 398 12.53 11.66 19.90
N SER A 399 12.14 11.28 18.68
CA SER A 399 10.82 11.57 18.12
C SER A 399 9.70 10.98 18.97
N THR A 400 9.85 9.73 19.43
CA THR A 400 8.87 9.05 20.29
C THR A 400 8.74 9.73 21.65
N LEU A 401 9.85 10.20 22.22
CA LEU A 401 9.84 10.99 23.46
C LEU A 401 9.14 12.34 23.24
N ASN A 402 9.49 13.06 22.17
CA ASN A 402 8.88 14.33 21.81
C ASN A 402 7.37 14.21 21.56
N LYS A 403 6.90 13.08 20.98
CA LYS A 403 5.46 12.78 20.83
C LYS A 403 4.72 12.78 22.17
N ASN A 404 5.35 12.24 23.22
CA ASN A 404 4.74 12.16 24.54
C ASN A 404 4.64 13.54 25.21
N ASP A 405 5.65 14.40 25.02
CA ASP A 405 5.64 15.79 25.52
C ASP A 405 4.58 16.67 24.82
N LEU A 406 4.18 16.29 23.59
CA LEU A 406 3.18 16.99 22.79
C LEU A 406 1.73 16.66 23.16
N THR A 407 1.47 15.79 24.14
CA THR A 407 0.13 15.53 24.70
C THR A 407 -0.56 16.80 25.23
N THR A 408 0.19 17.86 25.46
CA THR A 408 -0.29 19.24 25.50
C THR A 408 -0.48 19.78 24.08
N LEU A 409 -1.52 19.32 23.36
CA LEU A 409 -2.12 20.15 22.31
C LEU A 409 -2.55 21.45 23.01
N GLN A 410 -2.00 22.58 22.57
CA GLN A 410 -2.43 23.89 23.05
C GLN A 410 -3.93 23.97 22.87
N GLN A 411 -4.67 23.81 23.96
CA GLN A 411 -6.03 24.34 24.11
C GLN A 411 -5.89 25.87 24.11
N SER A 412 -5.58 26.46 22.95
CA SER A 412 -5.34 27.90 22.83
C SER A 412 -6.63 28.70 22.66
N GLU A 413 -7.79 28.05 22.70
CA GLU A 413 -9.08 28.74 22.76
C GLU A 413 -9.84 28.27 24.00
N PHE A 414 -10.05 29.20 24.93
CA PHE A 414 -10.91 29.00 26.09
C PHE A 414 -12.36 28.87 25.60
N TYR A 415 -12.91 27.66 25.64
CA TYR A 415 -14.31 27.41 25.29
C TYR A 415 -15.20 27.65 26.51
N TYR A 416 -16.26 28.44 26.34
CA TYR A 416 -17.22 28.73 27.41
C TYR A 416 -18.17 27.54 27.67
N GLY A 417 -18.18 26.53 26.80
CA GLY A 417 -19.02 25.34 26.91
C GLY A 417 -20.47 25.57 26.46
N ILE A 418 -20.76 26.75 25.91
CA ILE A 418 -22.06 27.12 25.34
C ILE A 418 -22.08 27.03 23.81
N GLU A 419 -20.91 26.84 23.20
CA GLU A 419 -20.76 26.75 21.76
C GLU A 419 -21.35 25.44 21.23
N LYS A 420 -22.05 25.50 20.10
CA LYS A 420 -22.46 24.28 19.39
C LYS A 420 -21.21 23.57 18.87
N ARG A 421 -20.98 22.32 19.30
CA ARG A 421 -19.87 21.49 18.79
C ARG A 421 -20.08 21.13 17.32
N CYS A 422 -18.98 20.95 16.60
CA CYS A 422 -18.98 20.46 15.23
C CYS A 422 -19.69 19.11 15.11
N ASP A 423 -20.58 18.99 14.12
CA ASP A 423 -21.35 17.78 13.85
C ASP A 423 -20.52 16.62 13.28
N SER A 424 -19.25 16.84 12.92
CA SER A 424 -18.34 15.81 12.41
C SER A 424 -17.29 15.41 13.44
N CYS A 425 -16.41 16.31 13.88
CA CYS A 425 -15.36 15.93 14.84
C CYS A 425 -15.82 15.89 16.29
N ARG A 426 -16.97 16.51 16.63
CA ARG A 426 -17.50 16.67 18.00
C ARG A 426 -16.55 17.32 19.01
N THR A 427 -15.37 17.76 18.55
CA THR A 427 -14.27 18.24 19.39
C THR A 427 -14.25 19.77 19.39
N GLU A 428 -14.28 20.41 18.21
CA GLU A 428 -14.19 21.86 18.08
C GLU A 428 -15.57 22.53 18.03
N PRO A 429 -15.69 23.82 18.40
CA PRO A 429 -16.91 24.59 18.15
C PRO A 429 -17.15 24.73 16.64
N ALA A 430 -18.42 24.68 16.25
CA ALA A 430 -18.81 24.91 14.87
C ALA A 430 -18.70 26.41 14.53
N SER A 431 -18.06 26.71 13.40
CA SER A 431 -17.90 28.07 12.86
C SER A 431 -18.65 28.30 11.55
N LYS A 432 -19.12 27.22 10.90
CA LYS A 432 -19.89 27.28 9.65
C LYS A 432 -21.12 26.39 9.70
N ILE A 433 -22.17 26.77 8.97
CA ILE A 433 -23.34 25.93 8.71
C ILE A 433 -23.35 25.62 7.21
N ILE A 434 -23.35 24.34 6.87
CA ILE A 434 -23.28 23.87 5.49
C ILE A 434 -24.52 23.01 5.20
N GLY A 435 -25.21 23.32 4.10
CA GLY A 435 -26.29 22.49 3.57
C GLY A 435 -25.71 21.30 2.80
N ILE A 436 -26.14 20.08 3.13
CA ILE A 436 -25.72 18.86 2.47
C ILE A 436 -26.96 18.03 2.19
N GLY A 437 -27.31 17.93 0.91
CA GLY A 437 -28.62 17.46 0.46
C GLY A 437 -29.75 18.27 1.10
N THR A 438 -30.65 17.57 1.79
CA THR A 438 -31.80 18.17 2.49
C THR A 438 -31.50 18.57 3.94
N LYS A 439 -30.29 18.31 4.45
CA LYS A 439 -29.93 18.53 5.87
C LYS A 439 -28.93 19.67 6.00
N THR A 440 -29.08 20.49 7.03
CA THR A 440 -28.05 21.45 7.44
C THR A 440 -27.22 20.87 8.58
N ARG A 441 -25.90 21.06 8.52
CA ARG A 441 -24.98 20.61 9.57
C ARG A 441 -24.01 21.73 9.94
N SER A 442 -23.57 21.73 11.18
CA SER A 442 -22.65 22.72 11.73
C SER A 442 -21.24 22.15 11.78
N TYR A 443 -20.28 22.79 11.12
CA TYR A 443 -18.89 22.33 10.99
C TYR A 443 -17.92 23.33 11.62
N CYS A 444 -16.81 22.84 12.22
CA CYS A 444 -15.68 23.69 12.56
C CYS A 444 -14.90 24.08 11.28
N GLY A 445 -13.93 24.99 11.42
CA GLY A 445 -13.12 25.46 10.30
C GLY A 445 -12.42 24.32 9.56
N ASP A 446 -11.75 23.43 10.30
CA ASP A 446 -10.97 22.33 9.72
C ASP A 446 -11.86 21.25 9.10
N CYS A 447 -12.92 20.81 9.78
CA CYS A 447 -13.87 19.86 9.21
C CYS A 447 -14.56 20.40 7.94
N SER A 448 -14.82 21.71 7.85
CA SER A 448 -15.35 22.32 6.62
C SER A 448 -14.34 22.24 5.47
N ARG A 449 -13.06 22.55 5.74
CA ARG A 449 -11.99 22.46 4.74
C ARG A 449 -11.78 21.03 4.27
N LEU A 450 -11.79 20.05 5.18
CA LEU A 450 -11.68 18.63 4.83
C LEU A 450 -12.85 18.15 3.97
N LEU A 451 -14.06 18.63 4.26
CA LEU A 451 -15.24 18.31 3.46
C LEU A 451 -15.11 18.89 2.04
N ASP A 452 -14.72 20.16 1.93
CA ASP A 452 -14.52 20.83 0.64
C ASP A 452 -13.41 20.15 -0.15
N TYR A 453 -12.25 19.91 0.48
CA TYR A 453 -11.09 19.28 -0.14
C TYR A 453 -11.40 17.85 -0.62
N GLY A 454 -11.96 17.01 0.25
CA GLY A 454 -12.29 15.64 -0.10
C GLY A 454 -13.38 15.53 -1.17
N ASN A 455 -14.33 16.46 -1.20
CA ASN A 455 -15.34 16.51 -2.26
C ASN A 455 -14.72 16.93 -3.60
N GLN A 456 -13.91 17.99 -3.63
CA GLN A 456 -13.41 18.57 -4.88
C GLN A 456 -12.21 17.82 -5.46
N PHE A 457 -11.23 17.49 -4.63
CA PHE A 457 -9.92 17.02 -5.10
C PHE A 457 -9.75 15.51 -4.99
N SER A 458 -10.49 14.85 -4.09
CA SER A 458 -10.46 13.38 -3.98
C SER A 458 -11.59 12.72 -4.77
N PHE A 459 -12.84 12.88 -4.31
CA PHE A 459 -13.94 12.09 -4.87
C PHE A 459 -14.40 12.56 -6.25
N LYS A 460 -14.61 13.86 -6.44
CA LYS A 460 -15.03 14.40 -7.73
C LYS A 460 -14.00 14.13 -8.81
N ARG A 461 -12.69 14.20 -8.50
CA ARG A 461 -11.62 13.88 -9.45
C ARG A 461 -11.68 12.41 -9.91
N VAL A 462 -11.89 11.47 -8.98
CA VAL A 462 -12.08 10.05 -9.33
C VAL A 462 -13.32 9.88 -10.20
N TYR A 463 -14.45 10.49 -9.80
CA TYR A 463 -15.70 10.46 -10.55
C TYR A 463 -15.55 11.05 -11.98
N ASP A 464 -14.94 12.22 -12.10
CA ASP A 464 -14.73 12.90 -13.38
C ASP A 464 -13.73 12.11 -14.26
N SER A 465 -12.67 11.54 -13.70
CA SER A 465 -11.70 10.73 -14.45
C SER A 465 -12.31 9.43 -15.00
N SER A 466 -13.26 8.85 -14.25
CA SER A 466 -14.00 7.65 -14.65
C SER A 466 -15.01 7.91 -15.78
N SER A 467 -15.31 9.18 -16.08
CA SER A 467 -16.20 9.55 -17.19
C SER A 467 -15.67 9.18 -18.58
N SER A 468 -14.41 8.75 -18.65
CA SER A 468 -13.77 8.17 -19.84
C SER A 468 -14.25 6.76 -20.18
N PHE A 469 -14.84 6.04 -19.22
CA PHE A 469 -15.33 4.65 -19.38
C PHE A 469 -16.79 4.56 -19.87
N ARG A 470 -17.26 5.55 -20.63
CA ARG A 470 -18.64 5.60 -21.14
C ARG A 470 -18.86 4.57 -22.27
N PRO A 471 -19.75 3.59 -22.08
CA PRO A 471 -20.33 2.85 -23.20
C PRO A 471 -21.24 3.79 -23.99
N ALA A 472 -21.22 3.66 -25.31
CA ALA A 472 -22.08 4.43 -26.19
C ALA A 472 -23.53 3.92 -26.08
N GLY A 473 -24.35 4.49 -25.20
CA GLY A 473 -25.77 4.13 -25.16
C GLY A 473 -26.56 4.73 -24.01
N GLU A 474 -26.14 4.51 -22.77
CA GLU A 474 -26.88 4.98 -21.60
C GLU A 474 -25.98 5.56 -20.51
N SER A 475 -26.37 6.75 -20.06
CA SER A 475 -25.61 7.63 -19.19
C SER A 475 -25.67 7.15 -17.73
N ILE A 476 -24.74 6.30 -17.33
CA ILE A 476 -24.54 5.91 -15.92
C ILE A 476 -24.30 7.14 -15.01
N THR A 477 -23.95 8.31 -15.55
CA THR A 477 -23.73 9.55 -14.78
C THR A 477 -24.35 10.80 -15.42
N LYS A 478 -25.68 10.81 -15.57
CA LYS A 478 -26.45 12.08 -15.72
C LYS A 478 -26.66 12.77 -14.37
N MET A 479 -26.35 12.06 -13.28
CA MET A 479 -26.49 12.52 -11.92
C MET A 479 -25.48 13.64 -11.66
N LEU A 480 -25.98 14.79 -11.19
CA LEU A 480 -25.11 15.89 -10.78
C LEU A 480 -24.23 15.40 -9.62
N TRP A 481 -22.96 15.83 -9.58
CA TRP A 481 -22.03 15.48 -8.49
C TRP A 481 -22.64 15.65 -7.10
N GLN A 482 -23.47 16.69 -6.91
CA GLN A 482 -24.17 16.95 -5.66
C GLN A 482 -25.07 15.77 -5.24
N GLU A 483 -25.90 15.27 -6.15
CA GLU A 483 -26.80 14.13 -5.91
C GLU A 483 -26.00 12.84 -5.65
N PHE A 484 -24.93 12.63 -6.42
CA PHE A 484 -24.04 11.48 -6.27
C PHE A 484 -23.31 11.48 -4.91
N SER A 485 -22.79 12.63 -4.49
CA SER A 485 -22.00 12.78 -3.27
C SER A 485 -22.80 12.46 -1.99
N ASP A 486 -24.11 12.69 -2.00
CA ASP A 486 -24.99 12.36 -0.88
C ASP A 486 -25.27 10.86 -0.76
N GLY A 487 -25.27 10.15 -1.89
CA GLY A 487 -25.52 8.70 -1.98
C GLY A 487 -24.26 7.84 -2.09
N ILE A 488 -23.06 8.39 -1.86
CA ILE A 488 -21.81 7.72 -2.20
C ILE A 488 -21.62 6.36 -1.50
N MET A 489 -22.06 6.23 -0.25
CA MET A 489 -21.99 4.95 0.50
C MET A 489 -22.93 3.90 -0.10
N ASP A 490 -24.16 4.28 -0.46
CA ASP A 490 -25.09 3.40 -1.17
C ASP A 490 -24.52 3.00 -2.54
N TYR A 491 -23.90 3.94 -3.26
CA TYR A 491 -23.28 3.67 -4.56
C TYR A 491 -22.11 2.67 -4.44
N ILE A 492 -21.17 2.89 -3.51
CA ILE A 492 -20.05 1.98 -3.25
C ILE A 492 -20.56 0.58 -2.88
N ALA A 493 -21.71 0.49 -2.19
CA ALA A 493 -22.30 -0.80 -1.83
C ALA A 493 -22.89 -1.57 -3.02
N GLY A 494 -23.08 -0.92 -4.17
CA GLY A 494 -23.78 -1.49 -5.32
C GLY A 494 -25.26 -1.13 -5.41
N ASN A 495 -25.76 -0.25 -4.55
CA ASN A 495 -27.16 0.20 -4.57
C ASN A 495 -27.31 1.36 -5.57
N THR A 496 -27.55 1.06 -6.85
CA THR A 496 -27.84 2.06 -7.90
C THR A 496 -29.34 2.15 -8.19
N GLY A 497 -29.87 3.37 -8.38
CA GLY A 497 -31.26 3.63 -8.80
C GLY A 497 -32.28 3.89 -7.68
N THR A 498 -33.53 4.21 -8.06
CA THR A 498 -34.64 4.59 -7.17
C THR A 498 -35.48 3.41 -6.68
N ALA A 499 -35.24 2.19 -7.16
CA ALA A 499 -35.97 0.97 -6.79
C ALA A 499 -35.40 0.34 -5.50
N ILE A 500 -35.48 1.07 -4.37
CA ILE A 500 -34.89 0.69 -3.07
C ILE A 500 -35.84 -0.21 -2.24
N SER A 501 -36.62 -1.11 -2.86
CA SER A 501 -37.65 -1.88 -2.13
C SER A 501 -37.27 -3.32 -1.79
N VAL A 502 -36.18 -3.90 -2.33
CA VAL A 502 -35.78 -5.29 -2.03
C VAL A 502 -34.28 -5.39 -1.77
N GLY A 503 -33.90 -5.52 -0.50
CA GLY A 503 -32.56 -5.95 -0.05
C GLY A 503 -31.41 -5.02 -0.42
N LYS A 504 -31.21 -3.92 0.33
CA LYS A 504 -30.00 -3.08 0.19
C LYS A 504 -28.75 -3.93 0.36
N GLN A 505 -27.82 -3.81 -0.58
CA GLN A 505 -26.49 -4.37 -0.46
C GLN A 505 -25.75 -3.69 0.68
N GLU A 506 -24.97 -4.47 1.41
CA GLU A 506 -24.13 -3.99 2.49
C GLU A 506 -22.77 -3.55 1.94
N LEU A 507 -22.12 -2.66 2.69
CA LEU A 507 -20.72 -2.35 2.52
C LEU A 507 -19.88 -3.32 3.34
N ALA A 508 -18.67 -3.58 2.90
CA ALA A 508 -17.62 -4.10 3.75
C ALA A 508 -16.51 -3.07 3.93
N MET A 509 -16.04 -2.92 5.17
CA MET A 509 -14.81 -2.21 5.48
C MET A 509 -13.70 -3.22 5.66
N ILE A 510 -12.60 -3.01 4.94
CA ILE A 510 -11.43 -3.85 4.95
C ILE A 510 -10.29 -3.01 5.50
N LYS A 511 -9.77 -3.40 6.66
CA LYS A 511 -8.54 -2.82 7.23
C LYS A 511 -7.45 -3.88 7.25
N ALA A 512 -6.30 -3.60 6.64
CA ALA A 512 -5.17 -4.53 6.61
C ALA A 512 -3.87 -3.87 7.05
N ASP A 513 -2.96 -4.68 7.59
CA ASP A 513 -1.64 -4.26 8.07
C ASP A 513 -0.60 -5.37 7.82
N ALA A 514 0.61 -4.98 7.40
CA ALA A 514 1.70 -5.91 7.18
C ALA A 514 2.36 -6.37 8.49
N ASN A 515 2.32 -7.68 8.73
CA ASN A 515 2.82 -8.28 9.95
C ASN A 515 4.34 -8.12 10.08
N LEU A 516 4.77 -7.49 11.18
CA LEU A 516 6.18 -7.28 11.52
C LEU A 516 6.95 -6.44 10.48
N ALA A 517 6.28 -5.54 9.75
CA ALA A 517 6.91 -4.61 8.81
C ALA A 517 8.11 -3.86 9.41
N GLY A 518 7.95 -3.31 10.62
CA GLY A 518 9.04 -2.62 11.33
C GLY A 518 10.25 -3.51 11.58
N ALA A 519 10.04 -4.78 11.98
CA ALA A 519 11.13 -5.73 12.17
C ALA A 519 11.77 -6.15 10.83
N TYR A 520 10.98 -6.24 9.76
CA TYR A 520 11.48 -6.52 8.42
C TYR A 520 12.39 -5.42 7.88
N ILE A 521 12.03 -4.15 8.11
CA ILE A 521 12.83 -2.98 7.72
C ILE A 521 14.06 -2.85 8.63
N ALA A 522 13.92 -3.09 9.94
CA ALA A 522 15.05 -3.03 10.89
C ALA A 522 16.11 -4.10 10.63
N LYS A 523 15.71 -5.27 10.10
CA LYS A 523 16.63 -6.35 9.71
C LYS A 523 17.26 -6.07 8.35
N VAL A 524 18.08 -5.04 8.28
CA VAL A 524 18.85 -4.68 7.08
C VAL A 524 20.30 -4.40 7.44
N PRO A 525 21.23 -4.71 6.53
CA PRO A 525 22.65 -4.58 6.81
C PRO A 525 23.22 -3.18 6.58
N ASN A 526 22.52 -2.32 5.83
CA ASN A 526 22.95 -0.95 5.56
C ASN A 526 21.75 -0.03 5.27
N LEU A 527 22.03 1.27 5.23
CA LEU A 527 21.05 2.32 4.95
C LEU A 527 20.33 2.11 3.62
N LEU A 528 21.06 1.79 2.55
CA LEU A 528 20.46 1.66 1.22
C LEU A 528 19.42 0.53 1.17
N ALA A 529 19.72 -0.61 1.79
CA ALA A 529 18.79 -1.73 1.91
C ALA A 529 17.56 -1.38 2.77
N MET A 530 17.72 -0.57 3.83
CA MET A 530 16.61 -0.07 4.64
C MET A 530 15.61 0.73 3.80
N ILE A 531 16.14 1.67 3.01
CA ILE A 531 15.35 2.59 2.18
C ILE A 531 14.60 1.80 1.13
N GLU A 532 15.30 0.90 0.43
CA GLU A 532 14.67 0.08 -0.59
C GLU A 532 13.58 -0.82 -0.04
N LYS A 533 13.79 -1.44 1.14
CA LYS A 533 12.72 -2.23 1.77
C LYS A 533 11.50 -1.40 2.12
N ASN A 534 11.69 -0.15 2.58
CA ASN A 534 10.59 0.74 2.91
C ASN A 534 9.79 1.13 1.65
N ILE A 535 10.49 1.53 0.58
CA ILE A 535 9.88 1.85 -0.72
C ILE A 535 9.15 0.60 -1.27
N LEU A 536 9.83 -0.54 -1.28
CA LEU A 536 9.32 -1.80 -1.79
C LEU A 536 8.07 -2.26 -1.05
N LEU A 537 8.02 -2.11 0.28
CA LEU A 537 6.84 -2.49 1.06
C LEU A 537 5.60 -1.69 0.64
N THR A 538 5.76 -0.37 0.49
CA THR A 538 4.67 0.51 0.04
C THR A 538 4.25 0.17 -1.39
N GLU A 539 5.22 0.06 -2.31
CA GLU A 539 4.98 -0.25 -3.72
C GLU A 539 4.27 -1.60 -3.89
N ILE A 540 4.71 -2.63 -3.14
CA ILE A 540 4.10 -3.95 -3.20
C ILE A 540 2.67 -3.93 -2.67
N LEU A 541 2.38 -3.19 -1.60
CA LEU A 541 1.02 -3.09 -1.09
C LEU A 541 0.10 -2.38 -2.08
N GLU A 542 0.52 -1.22 -2.60
CA GLU A 542 -0.22 -0.47 -3.61
C GLU A 542 -0.46 -1.33 -4.86
N ARG A 543 0.58 -1.98 -5.37
CA ARG A 543 0.50 -2.90 -6.51
C ARG A 543 -0.43 -4.08 -6.25
N ALA A 544 -0.32 -4.73 -5.10
CA ALA A 544 -1.17 -5.87 -4.76
C ALA A 544 -2.64 -5.47 -4.64
N VAL A 545 -2.93 -4.26 -4.15
CA VAL A 545 -4.29 -3.69 -4.13
C VAL A 545 -4.80 -3.46 -5.55
N THR A 546 -4.03 -2.75 -6.39
CA THR A 546 -4.42 -2.46 -7.78
C THR A 546 -4.67 -3.75 -8.58
N GLU A 547 -3.72 -4.69 -8.56
CA GLU A 547 -3.86 -5.96 -9.29
C GLU A 547 -5.00 -6.83 -8.73
N SER A 548 -5.34 -6.71 -7.43
CA SER A 548 -6.52 -7.40 -6.87
C SER A 548 -7.83 -6.79 -7.33
N MET A 549 -7.90 -5.46 -7.47
CA MET A 549 -9.06 -4.76 -8.03
C MET A 549 -9.23 -5.09 -9.52
N ASP A 550 -8.16 -5.02 -10.30
CA ASP A 550 -8.16 -5.36 -11.73
C ASP A 550 -8.62 -6.81 -11.94
N TRP A 551 -8.03 -7.74 -11.20
CA TRP A 551 -8.44 -9.14 -11.24
C TRP A 551 -9.92 -9.34 -10.93
N LEU A 552 -10.45 -8.65 -9.91
CA LEU A 552 -11.86 -8.75 -9.53
C LEU A 552 -12.77 -8.19 -10.63
N VAL A 553 -12.43 -7.03 -11.19
CA VAL A 553 -13.16 -6.36 -12.28
C VAL A 553 -13.17 -7.20 -13.55
N ASP A 554 -12.02 -7.75 -13.94
CA ASP A 554 -11.89 -8.62 -15.11
C ASP A 554 -12.67 -9.92 -14.95
N THR A 555 -12.63 -10.52 -13.75
CA THR A 555 -13.38 -11.73 -13.44
C THR A 555 -14.89 -11.48 -13.50
N VAL A 556 -15.36 -10.34 -12.96
CA VAL A 556 -16.77 -9.94 -13.07
C VAL A 556 -17.15 -9.66 -14.53
N LYS A 557 -16.31 -8.96 -15.29
CA LYS A 557 -16.54 -8.69 -16.72
C LYS A 557 -16.72 -9.97 -17.51
N GLN A 558 -15.81 -10.92 -17.35
CA GLN A 558 -15.84 -12.20 -18.04
C GLN A 558 -17.13 -12.96 -17.74
N HIS A 559 -17.43 -13.19 -16.45
CA HIS A 559 -18.62 -13.96 -16.08
C HIS A 559 -19.93 -13.25 -16.35
N ALA A 560 -19.99 -11.92 -16.21
CA ALA A 560 -21.18 -11.17 -16.53
C ALA A 560 -21.45 -11.20 -18.04
N THR A 561 -20.41 -11.16 -18.87
CA THR A 561 -20.54 -11.31 -20.33
C THR A 561 -20.96 -12.71 -20.74
N ASP A 562 -20.57 -13.74 -19.98
CA ASP A 562 -21.02 -15.12 -20.20
C ASP A 562 -22.52 -15.31 -19.88
N GLN A 563 -23.05 -14.54 -18.92
CA GLN A 563 -24.44 -14.67 -18.43
C GLN A 563 -25.41 -13.62 -18.99
N LEU A 564 -24.90 -12.47 -19.42
CA LEU A 564 -25.65 -11.34 -19.95
C LEU A 564 -25.18 -11.03 -21.39
N ASN A 565 -25.55 -9.86 -21.92
CA ASN A 565 -24.90 -9.35 -23.13
C ASN A 565 -23.58 -8.63 -22.79
N GLU A 566 -22.70 -8.51 -23.78
CA GLU A 566 -21.36 -7.91 -23.66
C GLU A 566 -21.41 -6.48 -23.08
N GLU A 567 -22.34 -5.65 -23.53
CA GLU A 567 -22.49 -4.28 -23.05
C GLU A 567 -22.82 -4.24 -21.55
N MET A 568 -23.78 -5.06 -21.09
CA MET A 568 -24.15 -5.14 -19.67
C MET A 568 -23.01 -5.70 -18.81
N GLY A 569 -22.28 -6.69 -19.30
CA GLY A 569 -21.11 -7.24 -18.61
C GLY A 569 -20.00 -6.20 -18.42
N ILE A 570 -19.69 -5.42 -19.47
CA ILE A 570 -18.74 -4.30 -19.41
C ILE A 570 -19.23 -3.23 -18.43
N ASN A 571 -20.52 -2.89 -18.45
CA ASN A 571 -21.08 -1.86 -17.57
C ASN A 571 -20.99 -2.24 -16.10
N LEU A 572 -21.25 -3.50 -15.77
CA LEU A 572 -21.14 -3.99 -14.41
C LEU A 572 -19.70 -3.94 -13.91
N ALA A 573 -18.74 -4.35 -14.74
CA ALA A 573 -17.32 -4.30 -14.43
C ALA A 573 -16.82 -2.86 -14.23
N ASN A 574 -17.22 -1.93 -15.10
CA ASN A 574 -16.85 -0.51 -14.97
C ASN A 574 -17.46 0.13 -13.71
N ASN A 575 -18.70 -0.23 -13.36
CA ASN A 575 -19.32 0.22 -12.12
C ASN A 575 -18.59 -0.32 -10.89
N LEU A 576 -18.24 -1.61 -10.89
CA LEU A 576 -17.45 -2.20 -9.82
C LEU A 576 -16.09 -1.50 -9.68
N ARG A 577 -15.41 -1.20 -10.81
CA ARG A 577 -14.16 -0.46 -10.79
C ARG A 577 -14.32 0.88 -10.09
N LEU A 578 -15.33 1.65 -10.49
CA LEU A 578 -15.61 2.96 -9.88
C LEU A 578 -15.96 2.83 -8.39
N GLN A 579 -16.71 1.80 -7.99
CA GLN A 579 -17.02 1.52 -6.58
C GLN A 579 -15.75 1.27 -5.76
N LEU A 580 -14.81 0.47 -6.27
CA LEU A 580 -13.54 0.17 -5.61
C LEU A 580 -12.63 1.42 -5.52
N ASP A 581 -12.51 2.20 -6.60
CA ASP A 581 -11.71 3.42 -6.62
C ASP A 581 -12.26 4.50 -5.67
N LEU A 582 -13.59 4.65 -5.61
CA LEU A 582 -14.26 5.55 -4.66
C LEU A 582 -14.11 5.04 -3.23
N GLY A 583 -14.28 3.73 -3.01
CA GLY A 583 -14.21 3.08 -1.72
C GLY A 583 -12.81 3.01 -1.11
N THR A 584 -11.75 3.18 -1.91
CA THR A 584 -10.37 3.27 -1.42
C THR A 584 -10.17 4.56 -0.62
N LEU A 585 -9.89 4.44 0.68
CA LEU A 585 -9.71 5.59 1.58
C LEU A 585 -8.25 5.94 1.75
N TYR A 586 -7.41 4.95 2.03
CA TYR A 586 -5.96 5.11 1.99
C TYR A 586 -5.27 3.76 1.72
N VAL A 587 -4.12 3.84 1.04
CA VAL A 587 -3.18 2.72 0.79
C VAL A 587 -1.79 3.32 0.93
N GLY A 588 -0.98 2.85 1.87
CA GLY A 588 0.37 3.38 2.01
C GLY A 588 1.14 2.81 3.19
N GLY A 589 2.46 2.73 3.04
CA GLY A 589 3.31 2.06 4.02
C GLY A 589 2.94 0.58 4.12
N ASP A 590 2.59 0.15 5.33
CA ASP A 590 2.10 -1.18 5.67
C ASP A 590 0.59 -1.25 5.88
N ASP A 591 -0.14 -0.13 5.85
CA ASP A 591 -1.55 -0.04 6.20
C ASP A 591 -2.47 0.14 4.98
N LEU A 592 -3.68 -0.42 5.08
CA LEU A 592 -4.73 -0.33 4.07
C LEU A 592 -6.09 -0.10 4.72
N LEU A 593 -6.91 0.78 4.14
CA LEU A 593 -8.33 0.92 4.46
C LEU A 593 -9.18 1.14 3.18
N VAL A 594 -10.07 0.18 2.91
CA VAL A 594 -10.92 0.16 1.73
C VAL A 594 -12.36 -0.17 2.11
N LEU A 595 -13.31 0.51 1.46
CA LEU A 595 -14.71 0.10 1.39
C LEU A 595 -14.99 -0.62 0.08
N THR A 596 -15.68 -1.75 0.14
CA THR A 596 -16.10 -2.50 -1.04
C THR A 596 -17.59 -2.88 -0.92
N PRO A 597 -18.27 -3.24 -2.01
CA PRO A 597 -19.47 -4.06 -1.89
C PRO A 597 -19.15 -5.30 -1.04
N SER A 598 -20.00 -5.61 -0.05
CA SER A 598 -19.71 -6.70 0.90
C SER A 598 -19.57 -8.06 0.22
N VAL A 599 -20.29 -8.26 -0.89
CA VAL A 599 -20.28 -9.47 -1.71
C VAL A 599 -18.92 -9.78 -2.35
N PHE A 600 -18.04 -8.78 -2.49
CA PHE A 600 -16.71 -8.96 -3.11
C PHE A 600 -15.54 -8.84 -2.12
N ALA A 601 -15.83 -8.57 -0.83
CA ALA A 601 -14.81 -8.24 0.15
C ALA A 601 -13.82 -9.38 0.40
N LEU A 602 -14.32 -10.62 0.56
CA LEU A 602 -13.44 -11.75 0.84
C LEU A 602 -12.56 -12.08 -0.38
N GLN A 603 -13.13 -12.05 -1.58
CA GLN A 603 -12.45 -12.39 -2.82
C GLN A 603 -11.30 -11.42 -3.07
N PHE A 604 -11.56 -10.13 -2.86
CA PHE A 604 -10.53 -9.09 -2.87
C PHE A 604 -9.42 -9.38 -1.85
N VAL A 605 -9.77 -9.67 -0.59
CA VAL A 605 -8.77 -9.91 0.47
C VAL A 605 -7.94 -11.18 0.24
N ILE A 606 -8.55 -12.26 -0.27
CA ILE A 606 -7.82 -13.49 -0.63
C ILE A 606 -6.80 -13.20 -1.72
N LYS A 607 -7.21 -12.49 -2.78
CA LYS A 607 -6.31 -12.13 -3.88
C LYS A 607 -5.19 -11.20 -3.41
N LEU A 608 -5.54 -10.19 -2.61
CA LEU A 608 -4.61 -9.24 -2.02
C LEU A 608 -3.55 -9.95 -1.18
N GLY A 609 -3.96 -10.84 -0.28
CA GLY A 609 -3.04 -11.61 0.56
C GLY A 609 -2.10 -12.50 -0.25
N ASP A 610 -2.59 -13.12 -1.31
CA ASP A 610 -1.78 -13.99 -2.17
C ASP A 610 -0.76 -13.20 -2.99
N LEU A 611 -1.17 -12.08 -3.60
CA LEU A 611 -0.29 -11.20 -4.37
C LEU A 611 0.75 -10.53 -3.46
N PHE A 612 0.33 -9.91 -2.36
CA PHE A 612 1.23 -9.26 -1.40
C PHE A 612 2.26 -10.25 -0.86
N HIS A 613 1.81 -11.41 -0.36
CA HIS A 613 2.73 -12.43 0.13
C HIS A 613 3.65 -12.93 -0.98
N THR A 614 3.20 -13.05 -2.22
CA THR A 614 4.06 -13.47 -3.34
C THR A 614 5.10 -12.42 -3.70
N TYR A 615 4.73 -11.15 -3.80
CA TYR A 615 5.63 -10.05 -4.12
C TYR A 615 6.63 -9.76 -3.00
N MET A 616 6.22 -9.88 -1.73
CA MET A 616 7.13 -9.86 -0.58
C MET A 616 8.03 -11.10 -0.51
N GLY A 617 7.94 -11.96 -1.52
CA GLY A 617 8.68 -13.20 -1.60
C GLY A 617 8.38 -14.06 -0.37
N LYS A 618 7.15 -14.15 0.10
CA LYS A 618 6.71 -15.03 1.20
C LYS A 618 7.39 -14.79 2.55
N THR A 619 7.97 -13.61 2.76
CA THR A 619 8.65 -13.23 4.01
C THR A 619 7.77 -12.44 4.97
N ILE A 620 6.81 -11.70 4.42
CA ILE A 620 5.82 -10.92 5.16
C ILE A 620 4.43 -11.37 4.75
N SER A 621 3.47 -11.16 5.65
CA SER A 621 2.06 -11.48 5.45
C SER A 621 1.19 -10.32 5.90
N LEU A 622 -0.08 -10.34 5.51
CA LEU A 622 -1.07 -9.36 5.96
C LEU A 622 -1.92 -9.92 7.09
N SER A 623 -2.26 -9.07 8.05
CA SER A 623 -3.43 -9.25 8.91
C SER A 623 -4.55 -8.39 8.37
N CYS A 624 -5.74 -8.95 8.20
CA CYS A 624 -6.88 -8.28 7.59
C CYS A 624 -8.13 -8.46 8.46
N SER A 625 -8.86 -7.37 8.65
CA SER A 625 -10.20 -7.38 9.23
C SER A 625 -11.21 -7.02 8.15
N ILE A 626 -12.35 -7.70 8.14
CA ILE A 626 -13.45 -7.43 7.22
C ILE A 626 -14.72 -7.25 8.05
N ILE A 627 -15.39 -6.11 7.90
CA ILE A 627 -16.65 -5.84 8.60
C ILE A 627 -17.73 -5.49 7.60
N SER A 628 -18.80 -6.28 7.52
CA SER A 628 -19.99 -5.97 6.71
C SER A 628 -21.01 -5.16 7.51
N PHE A 629 -21.59 -4.13 6.91
CA PHE A 629 -22.54 -3.21 7.55
C PHE A 629 -23.48 -2.50 6.55
N PRO A 630 -24.67 -2.05 6.99
CA PRO A 630 -25.56 -1.22 6.17
C PRO A 630 -24.95 0.14 5.77
N PRO A 631 -25.19 0.67 4.55
CA PRO A 631 -24.59 1.93 4.10
C PRO A 631 -24.94 3.18 4.93
N ASP A 632 -26.03 3.14 5.69
CA ASP A 632 -26.47 4.22 6.59
C ASP A 632 -25.87 4.13 8.01
N TYR A 633 -25.08 3.09 8.30
CA TYR A 633 -24.44 2.91 9.58
C TYR A 633 -23.30 3.94 9.81
N PRO A 634 -23.12 4.48 11.03
CA PRO A 634 -22.07 5.45 11.28
C PRO A 634 -20.66 4.85 11.14
N ILE A 635 -19.87 5.38 10.22
CA ILE A 635 -18.55 4.84 9.85
C ILE A 635 -17.56 4.75 11.02
N ARG A 636 -17.65 5.67 11.99
CA ARG A 636 -16.79 5.70 13.18
C ARG A 636 -16.88 4.41 14.01
N PHE A 637 -18.09 3.85 14.15
CA PHE A 637 -18.27 2.60 14.87
C PHE A 637 -17.67 1.41 14.11
N ILE A 638 -17.78 1.42 12.79
CA ILE A 638 -17.18 0.40 11.92
C ILE A 638 -15.66 0.45 11.98
N LEU A 639 -15.05 1.64 12.00
CA LEU A 639 -13.59 1.81 12.15
C LEU A 639 -13.09 1.27 13.48
N ALA A 640 -13.75 1.63 14.59
CA ALA A 640 -13.38 1.13 15.90
C ALA A 640 -13.51 -0.41 15.99
N ALA A 641 -14.53 -0.95 15.32
CA ALA A 641 -14.74 -2.38 15.23
C ALA A 641 -13.65 -3.07 14.39
N SER A 642 -13.28 -2.49 13.24
CA SER A 642 -12.27 -3.05 12.35
C SER A 642 -10.89 -3.03 12.98
N GLU A 643 -10.55 -1.97 13.72
CA GLU A 643 -9.32 -1.90 14.50
C GLU A 643 -9.26 -2.98 15.58
N SER A 644 -10.35 -3.17 16.33
CA SER A 644 -10.41 -4.23 17.33
C SER A 644 -10.23 -5.61 16.70
N LEU A 645 -10.89 -5.86 15.56
CA LEU A 645 -10.81 -7.12 14.84
C LEU A 645 -9.40 -7.37 14.27
N LEU A 646 -8.78 -6.33 13.69
CA LEU A 646 -7.42 -6.37 13.19
C LEU A 646 -6.41 -6.67 14.31
N GLY A 647 -6.62 -6.13 15.51
CA GLY A 647 -5.82 -6.44 16.69
C GLY A 647 -5.77 -7.94 17.01
N TYR A 648 -6.90 -8.64 16.88
CA TYR A 648 -6.96 -10.11 17.05
C TYR A 648 -6.20 -10.85 15.93
N CYS A 649 -6.33 -10.39 14.68
CA CYS A 649 -5.56 -10.93 13.55
C CYS A 649 -4.05 -10.81 13.79
N LYS A 650 -3.59 -9.61 14.18
CA LYS A 650 -2.17 -9.33 14.45
C LYS A 650 -1.61 -10.18 15.59
N ALA A 651 -2.33 -10.30 16.70
CA ALA A 651 -1.91 -11.10 17.84
C ALA A 651 -1.69 -12.57 17.45
N THR A 652 -2.62 -13.12 16.65
CA THR A 652 -2.56 -14.50 16.19
C THR A 652 -1.45 -14.71 15.16
N SER A 653 -1.31 -13.78 14.20
CA SER A 653 -0.24 -13.82 13.20
C SER A 653 1.14 -13.84 13.87
N ARG A 654 1.37 -12.95 14.85
CA ARG A 654 2.63 -12.90 15.62
C ARG A 654 2.93 -14.21 16.32
N SER A 655 1.93 -14.82 16.98
CA SER A 655 2.12 -16.12 17.63
C SER A 655 2.56 -17.21 16.66
N ARG A 656 2.01 -17.23 15.43
CA ARG A 656 2.42 -18.22 14.41
C ARG A 656 3.78 -17.94 13.82
N ILE A 657 4.10 -16.67 13.55
CA ILE A 657 5.42 -16.29 13.04
C ILE A 657 6.51 -16.67 14.05
N LEU A 658 6.26 -16.47 15.34
CA LEU A 658 7.16 -16.91 16.42
C LEU A 658 7.31 -18.44 16.49
N SER A 659 6.30 -19.20 16.04
CA SER A 659 6.39 -20.66 15.88
C SER A 659 7.05 -21.12 14.57
N GLY A 660 7.55 -20.19 13.76
CA GLY A 660 8.22 -20.46 12.48
C GLY A 660 7.29 -20.63 11.28
N VAL A 661 5.98 -20.37 11.45
CA VAL A 661 4.98 -20.44 10.38
C VAL A 661 4.58 -19.04 9.97
N ILE A 662 4.91 -18.64 8.74
CA ILE A 662 4.49 -17.36 8.16
C ILE A 662 3.23 -17.63 7.34
N PRO A 663 2.02 -17.30 7.84
CA PRO A 663 0.79 -17.47 7.07
C PRO A 663 0.81 -16.55 5.85
N LYS A 664 0.12 -16.87 4.74
CA LYS A 664 -0.02 -15.90 3.63
C LYS A 664 -0.77 -14.64 4.06
N ILE A 665 -1.88 -14.87 4.76
CA ILE A 665 -2.80 -13.85 5.25
C ILE A 665 -3.58 -14.40 6.44
N VAL A 666 -3.87 -13.54 7.42
CA VAL A 666 -4.73 -13.82 8.56
C VAL A 666 -5.96 -12.93 8.45
N ILE A 667 -7.14 -13.53 8.34
CA ILE A 667 -8.41 -12.84 8.07
C ILE A 667 -9.35 -13.10 9.23
N ASP A 668 -10.02 -12.06 9.70
CA ASP A 668 -11.23 -12.22 10.50
C ASP A 668 -12.36 -11.37 9.92
N TYR A 669 -13.58 -11.87 10.08
CA TYR A 669 -14.78 -11.31 9.45
C TYR A 669 -15.92 -11.21 10.46
N GLU A 670 -16.58 -10.07 10.44
CA GLU A 670 -17.82 -9.84 11.20
C GLU A 670 -18.88 -9.11 10.39
N ARG A 671 -20.14 -9.29 10.77
CA ARG A 671 -21.26 -8.49 10.25
C ARG A 671 -21.96 -7.78 11.39
N ILE A 672 -22.05 -6.46 11.28
CA ILE A 672 -22.78 -5.63 12.22
C ILE A 672 -24.19 -5.42 11.68
N SER A 673 -25.19 -5.87 12.43
CA SER A 673 -26.60 -5.73 12.01
C SER A 673 -27.54 -5.23 13.11
N GLY A 674 -27.01 -4.50 14.11
CA GLY A 674 -27.79 -3.99 15.25
C GLY A 674 -27.34 -2.63 15.82
N ASN A 675 -28.11 -2.15 16.80
CA ASN A 675 -27.89 -0.87 17.50
C ASN A 675 -26.85 -0.94 18.64
N LEU A 676 -26.16 -2.07 18.83
CA LEU A 676 -25.11 -2.19 19.82
C LEU A 676 -23.88 -1.39 19.38
N SER A 677 -23.07 -0.94 20.34
CA SER A 677 -21.78 -0.35 19.99
C SER A 677 -20.89 -1.46 19.41
N ALA A 678 -20.47 -1.28 18.16
CA ALA A 678 -19.78 -2.31 17.39
C ALA A 678 -18.56 -2.96 18.09
N PRO A 679 -17.71 -2.23 18.85
CA PRO A 679 -16.60 -2.85 19.59
C PRO A 679 -17.05 -3.80 20.71
N GLN A 680 -18.15 -3.50 21.40
CA GLN A 680 -18.70 -4.37 22.43
C GLN A 680 -19.30 -5.64 21.82
N GLU A 681 -19.89 -5.53 20.62
CA GLU A 681 -20.40 -6.68 19.89
C GLU A 681 -19.25 -7.63 19.51
N ILE A 682 -18.15 -7.11 18.97
CA ILE A 682 -16.95 -7.89 18.65
C ILE A 682 -16.35 -8.53 19.91
N ALA A 683 -16.15 -7.76 20.98
CA ALA A 683 -15.61 -8.30 22.23
C ALA A 683 -16.48 -9.43 22.78
N ARG A 684 -17.80 -9.25 22.77
CA ARG A 684 -18.77 -10.26 23.23
C ARG A 684 -18.73 -11.51 22.37
N VAL A 685 -18.64 -11.36 21.05
CA VAL A 685 -18.58 -12.48 20.11
C VAL A 685 -17.28 -13.28 20.30
N HIS A 686 -16.14 -12.61 20.39
CA HIS A 686 -14.86 -13.28 20.67
C HIS A 686 -14.80 -13.93 22.06
N GLU A 687 -15.37 -13.29 23.08
CA GLU A 687 -15.47 -13.87 24.42
C GLU A 687 -16.36 -15.12 24.43
N ALA A 688 -17.51 -15.06 23.76
CA ALA A 688 -18.38 -16.22 23.57
C ALA A 688 -17.65 -17.38 22.87
N TRP A 689 -16.88 -17.11 21.81
CA TRP A 689 -16.11 -18.14 21.12
C TRP A 689 -15.00 -18.74 21.96
N ARG A 690 -14.26 -17.92 22.71
CA ARG A 690 -13.25 -18.41 23.66
C ARG A 690 -13.86 -19.36 24.68
N HIS A 691 -15.04 -19.02 25.21
CA HIS A 691 -15.74 -19.88 26.16
C HIS A 691 -16.30 -21.16 25.54
N GLN A 692 -16.70 -21.12 24.27
CA GLN A 692 -17.30 -22.26 23.58
C GLN A 692 -16.25 -23.22 22.98
N GLY A 693 -14.98 -22.84 22.89
CA GLY A 693 -13.93 -23.68 22.30
C GLY A 693 -14.14 -23.98 20.81
N THR A 694 -15.03 -23.22 20.14
CA THR A 694 -15.48 -23.46 18.77
C THR A 694 -14.84 -22.48 17.79
N SER A 695 -14.23 -23.05 16.74
CA SER A 695 -13.55 -22.41 15.59
C SER A 695 -12.13 -21.86 15.84
N GLN A 696 -11.21 -22.21 14.94
CA GLN A 696 -9.87 -21.59 14.85
C GLN A 696 -10.01 -20.21 14.19
N ARG A 697 -10.53 -19.23 14.94
CA ARG A 697 -10.47 -17.81 14.54
C ARG A 697 -9.26 -17.12 15.15
N PRO A 698 -8.64 -16.16 14.45
CA PRO A 698 -8.91 -15.72 13.07
C PRO A 698 -8.60 -16.81 12.03
N LEU A 699 -9.23 -16.71 10.85
CA LEU A 699 -9.07 -17.65 9.74
C LEU A 699 -7.72 -17.45 9.04
N PHE A 700 -7.12 -18.55 8.61
CA PHE A 700 -5.93 -18.55 7.77
C PHE A 700 -6.32 -18.98 6.38
N LEU A 701 -5.65 -18.49 5.34
CA LEU A 701 -5.93 -18.94 3.98
C LEU A 701 -5.73 -20.46 3.83
N GLU A 702 -4.77 -21.04 4.55
CA GLU A 702 -4.53 -22.49 4.60
C GLU A 702 -5.65 -23.24 5.32
N SER A 703 -6.28 -22.64 6.33
CA SER A 703 -7.43 -23.22 7.04
C SER A 703 -8.73 -23.08 6.22
N LEU A 704 -8.93 -21.91 5.59
CA LEU A 704 -10.02 -21.65 4.63
C LEU A 704 -10.03 -22.68 3.50
N LYS A 705 -8.84 -23.06 3.01
CA LYS A 705 -8.69 -24.18 2.09
C LYS A 705 -9.31 -25.44 2.70
N ASN A 706 -8.89 -25.89 3.87
CA ASN A 706 -9.41 -27.13 4.44
C ASN A 706 -10.92 -27.08 4.77
N ASP A 707 -11.42 -25.96 5.30
CA ASP A 707 -12.80 -25.85 5.76
C ASP A 707 -13.80 -25.61 4.60
N ILE A 708 -13.42 -24.83 3.58
CA ILE A 708 -14.27 -24.54 2.40
C ILE A 708 -14.06 -25.57 1.29
N LEU A 709 -12.84 -26.07 1.05
CA LEU A 709 -12.59 -27.07 0.00
C LEU A 709 -13.18 -28.44 0.34
N LEU A 710 -13.32 -28.79 1.62
CA LEU A 710 -14.05 -30.01 2.02
C LEU A 710 -15.55 -29.94 1.65
N SER A 711 -16.11 -28.76 1.41
CA SER A 711 -17.52 -28.58 1.05
C SER A 711 -17.74 -28.15 -0.42
N ILE A 712 -16.79 -27.47 -1.07
CA ILE A 712 -17.07 -26.81 -2.37
C ILE A 712 -16.20 -27.30 -3.54
N CYS A 713 -14.92 -27.67 -3.38
CA CYS A 713 -14.06 -28.10 -4.50
C CYS A 713 -12.79 -28.81 -4.02
N GLN A 714 -12.38 -29.93 -4.64
CA GLN A 714 -11.07 -30.58 -4.42
C GLN A 714 -9.94 -29.88 -5.18
N GLN A 715 -9.65 -28.60 -4.91
CA GLN A 715 -8.67 -27.82 -5.71
C GLN A 715 -7.62 -27.07 -4.87
N ASP A 716 -6.37 -27.08 -5.33
CA ASP A 716 -5.19 -26.68 -4.55
C ASP A 716 -4.84 -25.17 -4.58
N GLU A 717 -5.46 -24.34 -5.43
CA GLU A 717 -5.01 -22.95 -5.68
C GLU A 717 -5.92 -21.84 -5.13
N SER A 718 -5.32 -20.83 -4.49
CA SER A 718 -6.02 -19.66 -3.89
C SER A 718 -6.77 -18.81 -4.91
N SER A 719 -6.19 -18.62 -6.10
CA SER A 719 -6.82 -17.86 -7.20
C SER A 719 -8.14 -18.49 -7.65
N GLN A 720 -8.18 -19.82 -7.74
CA GLN A 720 -9.38 -20.53 -8.20
C GLN A 720 -10.51 -20.49 -7.16
N LEU A 721 -10.18 -20.57 -5.87
CA LEU A 721 -11.14 -20.34 -4.78
C LEU A 721 -11.74 -18.93 -4.88
N ALA A 722 -10.90 -17.91 -5.06
CA ALA A 722 -11.36 -16.54 -5.20
C ALA A 722 -12.27 -16.37 -6.43
N GLU A 723 -11.90 -16.93 -7.59
CA GLU A 723 -12.71 -16.90 -8.82
C GLU A 723 -14.08 -17.57 -8.63
N ASN A 724 -14.12 -18.76 -8.01
CA ASN A 724 -15.37 -19.46 -7.73
C ASN A 724 -16.28 -18.64 -6.80
N LEU A 725 -15.70 -17.98 -5.80
CA LEU A 725 -16.44 -17.08 -4.92
C LEU A 725 -16.95 -15.83 -5.66
N VAL A 726 -16.23 -15.31 -6.66
CA VAL A 726 -16.71 -14.21 -7.52
C VAL A 726 -17.91 -14.68 -8.34
N LYS A 727 -17.85 -15.86 -8.96
CA LYS A 727 -18.97 -16.45 -9.71
C LYS A 727 -20.24 -16.52 -8.85
N ILE A 728 -20.14 -17.13 -7.67
CA ILE A 728 -21.28 -17.28 -6.74
C ILE A 728 -21.86 -15.91 -6.35
N SER A 729 -20.99 -14.94 -6.06
CA SER A 729 -21.40 -13.61 -5.62
C SER A 729 -22.07 -12.81 -6.75
N LEU A 730 -21.54 -12.95 -7.96
CA LEU A 730 -22.11 -12.35 -9.16
C LEU A 730 -23.47 -12.96 -9.50
N GLU A 731 -23.59 -14.28 -9.47
CA GLU A 731 -24.87 -14.96 -9.71
C GLU A 731 -25.95 -14.48 -8.73
N HIS A 732 -25.61 -14.36 -7.44
CA HIS A 732 -26.51 -13.82 -6.43
C HIS A 732 -26.86 -12.34 -6.68
N LEU A 733 -25.89 -11.52 -7.08
CA LEU A 733 -26.11 -10.11 -7.46
C LEU A 733 -27.10 -9.99 -8.62
N LEU A 734 -26.88 -10.75 -9.70
CA LEU A 734 -27.70 -10.73 -10.91
C LEU A 734 -29.14 -11.19 -10.64
N VAL A 735 -29.32 -12.18 -9.76
CA VAL A 735 -30.66 -12.62 -9.33
C VAL A 735 -31.36 -11.54 -8.54
N ASN A 736 -30.70 -10.91 -7.57
CA ASN A 736 -31.31 -9.86 -6.74
C ASN A 736 -31.66 -8.60 -7.53
N GLN A 737 -30.89 -8.28 -8.57
CA GLN A 737 -31.18 -7.18 -9.48
C GLN A 737 -32.25 -7.53 -10.53
N GLY A 738 -32.77 -8.77 -10.53
CA GLY A 738 -33.77 -9.23 -11.50
C GLY A 738 -33.24 -9.38 -12.93
N LEU A 739 -31.91 -9.39 -13.10
CA LEU A 739 -31.23 -9.50 -14.38
C LEU A 739 -31.11 -10.96 -14.86
N ALA A 740 -31.15 -11.92 -13.94
CA ALA A 740 -31.07 -13.35 -14.26
C ALA A 740 -32.24 -14.14 -13.65
N LYS A 741 -33.34 -14.27 -14.40
CA LYS A 741 -34.58 -14.93 -13.94
C LYS A 741 -34.48 -16.47 -13.84
N ASP A 742 -33.56 -17.09 -14.60
CA ASP A 742 -33.44 -18.56 -14.69
C ASP A 742 -32.35 -19.17 -13.79
N LEU A 743 -31.51 -18.32 -13.18
CA LEU A 743 -30.41 -18.68 -12.27
C LEU A 743 -30.80 -19.30 -10.91
N PRO A 744 -31.99 -19.05 -10.30
CA PRO A 744 -32.33 -19.57 -8.97
C PRO A 744 -32.21 -21.09 -8.83
N THR A 745 -32.38 -21.84 -9.93
CA THR A 745 -32.24 -23.30 -9.94
C THR A 745 -30.78 -23.74 -9.71
N ARG A 746 -29.79 -23.05 -10.30
CA ARG A 746 -28.37 -23.38 -10.15
C ARG A 746 -27.82 -23.01 -8.77
N LEU A 747 -28.22 -21.86 -8.22
CA LEU A 747 -27.86 -21.47 -6.85
C LEU A 747 -28.45 -22.42 -5.81
N LYS A 748 -29.65 -22.96 -6.08
CA LYS A 748 -30.29 -24.00 -5.28
C LYS A 748 -29.53 -25.33 -5.35
N ASP A 749 -29.12 -25.76 -6.54
CA ASP A 749 -28.31 -26.97 -6.72
C ASP A 749 -26.92 -26.83 -6.08
N PHE A 750 -26.31 -25.63 -6.15
CA PHE A 750 -25.06 -25.31 -5.48
C PHE A 750 -25.19 -25.34 -3.95
N SER A 751 -26.25 -24.74 -3.41
CA SER A 751 -26.56 -24.77 -1.97
C SER A 751 -26.74 -26.21 -1.48
N LEU A 752 -27.44 -27.04 -2.27
CA LEU A 752 -27.61 -28.47 -1.99
C LEU A 752 -26.29 -29.24 -2.06
N ALA A 753 -25.44 -28.97 -3.05
CA ALA A 753 -24.13 -29.59 -3.19
C ALA A 753 -23.15 -29.23 -2.06
N CYS A 754 -23.24 -28.03 -1.49
CA CYS A 754 -22.46 -27.63 -0.32
C CYS A 754 -22.95 -28.31 0.98
N LEU A 755 -24.26 -28.61 1.06
CA LEU A 755 -24.87 -29.26 2.22
C LEU A 755 -24.63 -30.78 2.26
N GLU A 756 -24.52 -31.43 1.10
CA GLU A 756 -24.40 -32.89 1.00
C GLU A 756 -23.14 -33.49 1.68
N PRO A 757 -21.92 -32.91 1.55
CA PRO A 757 -20.73 -33.37 2.26
C PRO A 757 -20.86 -33.23 3.79
N LEU A 758 -21.57 -32.20 4.27
CA LEU A 758 -21.80 -31.94 5.69
C LEU A 758 -22.79 -32.92 6.32
N GLU A 759 -23.78 -33.37 5.55
CA GLU A 759 -24.69 -34.46 5.96
C GLU A 759 -23.98 -35.83 5.98
N ARG A 760 -23.00 -36.04 5.09
CA ARG A 760 -22.20 -37.29 5.01
C ARG A 760 -21.13 -37.41 6.10
N MET A 761 -20.72 -36.30 6.73
CA MET A 761 -19.88 -36.32 7.94
C MET A 761 -20.69 -36.83 9.14
N LYS A 762 -20.92 -38.15 9.21
CA LYS A 762 -21.42 -38.86 10.39
C LYS A 762 -20.39 -38.78 11.51
N LEU A 763 -20.38 -37.66 12.24
CA LEU A 763 -19.64 -37.52 13.50
C LEU A 763 -20.46 -38.14 14.64
N PRO A 764 -19.80 -38.67 15.68
CA PRO A 764 -20.46 -39.46 16.73
C PRO A 764 -21.55 -38.65 17.43
N THR A 765 -22.77 -39.20 17.49
CA THR A 765 -23.97 -38.62 18.11
C THR A 765 -23.95 -38.72 19.64
N GLN A 766 -22.81 -38.49 20.28
CA GLN A 766 -22.72 -38.41 21.74
C GLN A 766 -22.15 -37.07 22.16
N GLY A 767 -23.05 -36.12 22.46
CA GLY A 767 -22.72 -34.79 22.94
C GLY A 767 -23.86 -33.82 22.64
N THR A 768 -24.61 -33.47 23.68
CA THR A 768 -25.89 -32.76 23.70
C THR A 768 -25.82 -31.29 23.27
N GLY A 769 -26.75 -30.86 22.41
CA GLY A 769 -27.20 -29.45 22.34
C GLY A 769 -27.76 -29.03 20.96
N PRO A 770 -28.96 -28.39 20.89
CA PRO A 770 -29.46 -27.75 19.67
C PRO A 770 -28.53 -26.64 19.12
N ASP A 771 -27.57 -26.17 19.93
CA ASP A 771 -26.57 -25.18 19.57
C ASP A 771 -25.51 -25.69 18.58
N ILE A 772 -25.24 -27.00 18.51
CA ILE A 772 -24.28 -27.56 17.54
C ILE A 772 -24.87 -27.54 16.11
N ALA A 773 -26.20 -27.63 15.98
CA ALA A 773 -26.89 -27.49 14.70
C ALA A 773 -26.93 -26.02 14.24
N ALA A 774 -27.08 -25.06 15.17
CA ALA A 774 -26.94 -23.63 14.89
C ALA A 774 -25.49 -23.26 14.52
N ASN A 775 -24.50 -23.83 15.21
CA ASN A 775 -23.07 -23.61 14.98
C ASN A 775 -22.57 -24.22 13.66
N LYS A 776 -23.18 -25.31 13.17
CA LYS A 776 -22.92 -25.84 11.82
C LYS A 776 -23.60 -25.02 10.73
N ALA A 777 -24.76 -24.43 11.00
CA ALA A 777 -25.40 -23.47 10.10
C ALA A 777 -24.59 -22.16 9.99
N GLU A 778 -23.83 -21.77 11.02
CA GLU A 778 -22.96 -20.58 11.01
C GLU A 778 -21.61 -20.76 10.28
N GLY A 779 -21.11 -22.00 10.14
CA GLY A 779 -19.94 -22.30 9.28
C GLY A 779 -20.29 -22.36 7.78
N VAL A 780 -21.46 -22.91 7.46
CA VAL A 780 -22.08 -22.88 6.11
C VAL A 780 -22.53 -21.46 5.71
N SER A 781 -22.73 -20.62 6.73
CA SER A 781 -23.05 -19.20 6.62
C SER A 781 -22.06 -18.46 5.75
N PHE A 782 -20.78 -18.79 5.66
CA PHE A 782 -19.89 -17.90 4.89
C PHE A 782 -20.35 -17.68 3.43
N THR A 783 -20.79 -18.75 2.76
CA THR A 783 -21.35 -18.67 1.39
C THR A 783 -22.88 -18.57 1.38
N VAL A 784 -23.59 -19.21 2.33
CA VAL A 784 -25.08 -19.17 2.39
C VAL A 784 -25.62 -17.87 3.02
N TYR A 785 -24.84 -17.19 3.85
CA TYR A 785 -25.20 -15.90 4.46
C TYR A 785 -24.94 -14.72 3.54
N LEU A 786 -23.95 -14.83 2.63
CA LEU A 786 -23.79 -13.93 1.50
C LEU A 786 -24.88 -14.13 0.43
N VAL A 787 -25.51 -15.32 0.36
CA VAL A 787 -26.42 -15.72 -0.74
C VAL A 787 -27.89 -15.94 -0.35
N GLY A 788 -28.26 -16.03 0.94
CA GLY A 788 -29.59 -16.57 1.26
C GLY A 788 -30.12 -16.28 2.65
N ARG A 789 -30.75 -15.11 2.84
CA ARG A 789 -31.62 -14.87 4.01
C ARG A 789 -33.10 -14.67 3.70
N GLN A 790 -33.52 -14.56 2.43
CA GLN A 790 -34.93 -14.33 2.10
C GLN A 790 -35.79 -15.61 2.00
N GLU A 791 -35.27 -16.74 1.51
CA GLU A 791 -36.08 -17.98 1.42
C GLU A 791 -36.10 -18.83 2.70
N VAL A 792 -35.11 -18.66 3.59
CA VAL A 792 -34.97 -19.53 4.77
C VAL A 792 -36.02 -19.22 5.84
N LYS A 793 -36.42 -17.95 6.02
CA LYS A 793 -37.42 -17.55 7.04
C LYS A 793 -38.78 -18.24 6.88
N THR A 794 -39.21 -18.52 5.65
CA THR A 794 -40.48 -19.19 5.36
C THR A 794 -40.39 -20.71 5.56
N ARG A 795 -39.23 -21.32 5.32
CA ARG A 795 -39.05 -22.78 5.41
C ARG A 795 -38.56 -23.30 6.76
N SER A 796 -37.86 -22.50 7.57
CA SER A 796 -37.45 -22.92 8.91
C SER A 796 -38.66 -23.33 9.76
N SER A 797 -39.79 -22.63 9.67
CA SER A 797 -40.99 -22.99 10.43
C SER A 797 -41.58 -24.36 10.03
N GLU A 798 -41.44 -24.74 8.75
CA GLU A 798 -41.92 -26.02 8.21
C GLU A 798 -40.99 -27.19 8.63
N ILE A 799 -39.69 -26.94 8.66
CA ILE A 799 -38.66 -27.89 9.10
C ILE A 799 -38.70 -28.08 10.63
N TYR A 800 -38.85 -26.99 11.40
CA TYR A 800 -39.07 -27.09 12.86
C TYR A 800 -40.39 -27.80 13.20
N LYS A 801 -41.44 -27.63 12.38
CA LYS A 801 -42.68 -28.42 12.49
C LYS A 801 -42.49 -29.91 12.19
N ARG A 802 -41.54 -30.28 11.31
CA ARG A 802 -41.22 -31.68 10.98
C ARG A 802 -40.22 -32.33 11.95
N ILE A 803 -39.34 -31.54 12.56
CA ILE A 803 -38.32 -32.01 13.53
C ILE A 803 -38.88 -32.08 14.97
N GLY A 804 -39.99 -31.39 15.25
CA GLY A 804 -40.68 -31.41 16.55
C GLY A 804 -41.43 -32.71 16.86
N LEU A 805 -40.73 -33.85 16.92
CA LEU A 805 -41.15 -35.01 17.71
C LEU A 805 -40.34 -35.02 19.01
N LEU A 806 -40.94 -34.48 20.08
CA LEU A 806 -40.38 -34.51 21.43
C LEU A 806 -40.45 -35.95 21.99
N ILE A 807 -39.29 -36.56 22.23
CA ILE A 807 -39.17 -37.76 23.06
C ILE A 807 -39.11 -37.28 24.51
N LEU A 808 -40.21 -37.44 25.26
CA LEU A 808 -40.17 -37.35 26.72
C LEU A 808 -39.85 -38.74 27.25
N GLY A 809 -38.66 -38.90 27.82
CA GLY A 809 -38.32 -40.05 28.65
C GLY A 809 -38.69 -39.75 30.09
N ASP A 810 -39.47 -40.62 30.73
CA ASP A 810 -39.50 -40.65 32.20
C ASP A 810 -38.25 -41.37 32.73
N GLU A 811 -37.99 -41.23 34.03
CA GLU A 811 -36.82 -41.78 34.71
C GLU A 811 -36.76 -43.33 34.70
N HIS A 812 -37.73 -44.02 34.09
CA HIS A 812 -37.81 -45.49 34.02
C HIS A 812 -37.78 -46.03 32.58
N GLY A 813 -37.44 -45.21 31.59
CA GLY A 813 -36.95 -45.68 30.30
C GLY A 813 -38.00 -46.32 29.39
N ARG A 814 -39.27 -45.87 29.45
CA ARG A 814 -40.26 -46.20 28.42
C ARG A 814 -40.60 -44.97 27.58
N SER A 815 -40.23 -45.02 26.30
CA SER A 815 -40.58 -44.00 25.31
C SER A 815 -41.99 -44.24 24.77
N GLY A 816 -42.89 -43.28 24.97
CA GLY A 816 -44.18 -43.19 24.26
C GLY A 816 -44.20 -41.97 23.35
N VAL A 817 -44.75 -42.11 22.14
CA VAL A 817 -44.93 -41.00 21.19
C VAL A 817 -46.29 -40.36 21.45
N LEU A 818 -46.32 -39.08 21.82
CA LEU A 818 -47.54 -38.28 21.86
C LEU A 818 -47.67 -37.48 20.57
N ASP A 819 -48.86 -37.52 19.96
CA ASP A 819 -49.15 -36.69 18.80
C ASP A 819 -49.35 -35.21 19.19
N ALA A 820 -49.18 -34.33 18.21
CA ALA A 820 -49.28 -32.89 18.40
C ALA A 820 -50.68 -32.42 18.86
N ALA A 821 -51.73 -33.20 18.59
CA ALA A 821 -53.10 -32.87 19.00
C ALA A 821 -53.30 -33.08 20.51
N THR A 822 -52.64 -34.09 21.07
CA THR A 822 -52.70 -34.41 22.50
C THR A 822 -51.91 -33.39 23.33
N LEU A 823 -50.73 -32.97 22.84
CA LEU A 823 -49.91 -31.93 23.48
C LEU A 823 -50.64 -30.57 23.52
N THR A 824 -51.37 -30.25 22.45
CA THR A 824 -52.17 -29.01 22.35
C THR A 824 -53.35 -29.02 23.32
N LYS A 825 -53.96 -30.18 23.59
CA LYS A 825 -55.00 -30.33 24.62
C LYS A 825 -54.46 -30.17 26.04
N MET A 826 -53.26 -30.69 26.32
CA MET A 826 -52.62 -30.54 27.65
C MET A 826 -52.18 -29.10 27.92
N MET A 827 -51.73 -28.36 26.90
CA MET A 827 -51.30 -26.96 27.06
C MET A 827 -52.45 -25.95 27.20
N MET A 828 -53.68 -26.31 26.80
CA MET A 828 -54.84 -25.40 26.83
C MET A 828 -55.75 -25.56 28.06
N GLY A 829 -55.29 -26.19 29.13
CA GLY A 829 -55.93 -26.10 30.45
C GLY A 829 -57.27 -26.83 30.55
N GLY A 830 -57.21 -28.15 30.69
CA GLY A 830 -58.26 -28.98 31.30
C GLY A 830 -57.54 -30.06 32.10
N THR A 831 -57.84 -30.14 33.40
CA THR A 831 -57.16 -30.90 34.47
C THR A 831 -56.40 -32.15 34.05
#